data_AF-A0A5Z3CQW8-F1
#
_entry.id   AF-A0A5Z3CQW8-F1
#
_cell.length_a   1.000
_cell.length_b   1.000
_cell.length_c   1.000
_cell.angle_alpha   90.00
_cell.angle_beta   90.00
_cell.angle_gamma   90.00
#
_symmetry.space_group_name_H-M   'P 1'
#
loop_
_entity.id
_entity.type
_entity.pdbx_description
1 polymer ?
#
loop_
_entity_poly.entity_id
_entity_poly.type
_entity_poly.pdbx_seq_one_letter_code
_entity_poly.pdbx_strand_id
1 'polypeptide(L)'
;MGDLVSKNNIDRLERFHSLLAGQYWTSTDSIPEEGIVAGDTLLITSLRYVEDKLHTVILRAHPRVYGQTVAIVTEDSSGNRRERGKEMREHRFLVKDFLSSFVFEPDHKVIRDAELRQAQEEVNSLQASLTALVSDAQGLRDLAIEQLGTDDRENPVTGLSVALVPPQEQQAVTSLAIGSVQNALSSGISDTRIEQIREAALKEGQISTAISKIITQRTQAIANASKRMLPYFEEVAAASLATTEEAMEYVKKIHDGVGSLELYTGKDVEVVNIVKGESAPSHLPLQVVQAKLMVDEELAVWCDLDSWFDFSDMEKFHETLRTSPGLVEQIFPSERSIVCMATTRRYIDYRDPWENHVRNDRNRVVFLLVRDGQNIHQVYSSVESHLGASQLFPSASEQEAHFQGIDGSTIKFEDVSYTDRLKQHDLMALHYRRFLILICGLDHRLKLFGDFYDTNTPYSFLSLEFQERYFQFLHDKDGSGLLGMAETRPSLQSYLEQANSCLQSGSRVMCNWDSLMNPVTAPGAVQEDNSYSGYKWLGRTHKNYEPVIAFRQGDDICVNATVNRYSTDRDFNCKVNLSLFKESSRNDAELGFLCMDTIKAEELEWYIHRRKFRSNHLFYIRFFKMALNYIRAEREAEEPYRQMLSQALADGNIGQPNLRSELIDRCIVAWRADNRGATLEAAMSTEKGSKELLNQLYMLADVGLKHLPGVRNFISSKGYELVRLSVNASGKLVAYAAPANFECDNRMEGHAWVHRMVLATSRNVLNVTHQRFAKMKHFLPAENTLFEDEQLVATWSGKKTAFKSFEEKQRYFDTCSRGAQALKQFLKLNDPVIYTNLLGQWIEAYESINETSEYVQQVSLMAPVAVKSEK
;
A
#
# COMPACT_ATOMS: atom_id res chain seq x y z
N MET A 1 -36.00 -57.95 -9.21
CA MET A 1 -36.18 -59.42 -9.22
C MET A 1 -35.05 -60.03 -10.05
N GLY A 2 -34.36 -61.03 -9.50
CA GLY A 2 -33.26 -61.83 -10.09
C GLY A 2 -31.89 -61.16 -10.02
N ASP A 3 -30.82 -61.71 -9.41
CA ASP A 3 -30.61 -63.05 -8.85
C ASP A 3 -29.55 -63.03 -7.73
N LEU A 4 -29.79 -63.89 -6.73
CA LEU A 4 -28.85 -64.26 -5.67
C LEU A 4 -27.81 -65.25 -6.21
N VAL A 5 -26.53 -64.97 -5.96
CA VAL A 5 -25.51 -66.01 -5.83
C VAL A 5 -24.81 -65.80 -4.49
N SER A 6 -25.10 -66.66 -3.52
CA SER A 6 -24.36 -66.77 -2.26
C SER A 6 -23.44 -67.99 -2.34
N LYS A 7 -22.19 -67.81 -1.87
CA LYS A 7 -21.43 -68.76 -1.03
C LYS A 7 -19.99 -68.26 -0.81
N ASN A 8 -19.72 -67.66 0.35
CA ASN A 8 -18.96 -68.27 1.45
C ASN A 8 -18.47 -67.22 2.46
N ASN A 9 -18.63 -67.54 3.75
CA ASN A 9 -18.22 -66.82 4.96
C ASN A 9 -18.86 -65.45 5.22
N ILE A 10 -20.02 -65.48 5.88
CA ILE A 10 -20.52 -64.34 6.66
C ILE A 10 -19.74 -64.35 7.98
N ASP A 11 -18.59 -63.68 8.00
CA ASP A 11 -17.97 -63.22 9.24
C ASP A 11 -18.34 -61.74 9.42
N ARG A 12 -19.21 -61.47 10.42
CA ARG A 12 -19.86 -60.19 10.80
C ARG A 12 -20.99 -59.66 9.91
N LEU A 13 -22.20 -59.71 10.46
CA LEU A 13 -23.28 -58.76 10.16
C LEU A 13 -22.95 -57.44 10.88
N GLU A 14 -22.19 -56.54 10.24
CA GLU A 14 -22.14 -55.14 10.66
C GLU A 14 -23.45 -54.46 10.23
N ARG A 15 -24.29 -54.09 11.20
CA ARG A 15 -25.48 -53.27 10.94
C ARG A 15 -25.00 -51.90 10.45
N PHE A 16 -25.05 -51.65 9.14
CA PHE A 16 -24.83 -50.32 8.59
C PHE A 16 -25.99 -49.40 9.00
N HIS A 17 -25.76 -48.54 9.99
CA HIS A 17 -26.66 -47.43 10.32
C HIS A 17 -26.43 -46.30 9.30
N SER A 18 -27.51 -45.82 8.66
CA SER A 18 -27.39 -44.72 7.71
C SER A 18 -27.10 -43.42 8.44
N LEU A 19 -25.99 -42.78 8.09
CA LEU A 19 -25.60 -41.45 8.58
C LEU A 19 -26.61 -40.41 8.10
N LEU A 20 -27.21 -39.67 9.02
CA LEU A 20 -28.12 -38.57 8.73
C LEU A 20 -27.73 -37.34 9.55
N ALA A 21 -27.86 -36.15 8.96
CA ALA A 21 -27.74 -34.89 9.70
C ALA A 21 -28.85 -34.81 10.78
N GLY A 22 -28.52 -34.27 11.95
CA GLY A 22 -29.40 -34.27 13.12
C GLY A 22 -29.29 -35.49 14.03
N GLN A 23 -28.47 -36.50 13.67
CA GLN A 23 -28.19 -37.65 14.54
C GLN A 23 -27.11 -37.35 15.59
N TYR A 24 -27.14 -38.09 16.69
CA TYR A 24 -26.18 -38.02 17.77
C TYR A 24 -25.29 -39.25 17.81
N TRP A 25 -24.00 -39.03 18.02
CA TRP A 25 -22.96 -40.07 18.00
C TRP A 25 -21.99 -39.86 19.15
N THR A 26 -21.62 -40.95 19.82
CA THR A 26 -20.75 -40.93 21.00
C THR A 26 -19.33 -41.35 20.62
N SER A 27 -18.34 -40.59 21.09
CA SER A 27 -16.92 -40.89 20.86
C SER A 27 -16.49 -42.14 21.63
N THR A 28 -15.85 -43.11 20.98
CA THR A 28 -15.29 -44.31 21.64
C THR A 28 -13.97 -44.03 22.33
N ASP A 29 -13.16 -43.16 21.73
CA ASP A 29 -11.82 -42.80 22.18
C ASP A 29 -11.73 -41.30 22.50
N SER A 30 -10.75 -40.91 23.31
CA SER A 30 -10.43 -39.50 23.50
C SER A 30 -9.63 -39.00 22.31
N ILE A 31 -9.99 -37.84 21.77
CA ILE A 31 -9.33 -37.20 20.61
C ILE A 31 -8.75 -35.86 21.08
N PRO A 32 -7.52 -35.83 21.64
CA PRO A 32 -6.94 -34.63 22.24
C PRO A 32 -6.78 -33.46 21.25
N GLU A 33 -6.46 -33.76 19.99
CA GLU A 33 -6.29 -32.76 18.92
C GLU A 33 -7.57 -31.96 18.63
N GLU A 34 -8.73 -32.53 18.96
CA GLU A 34 -10.04 -31.92 18.80
C GLU A 34 -10.67 -31.54 20.14
N GLY A 35 -10.02 -31.84 21.27
CA GLY A 35 -10.55 -31.59 22.61
C GLY A 35 -11.78 -32.42 22.98
N ILE A 36 -11.99 -33.56 22.30
CA ILE A 36 -13.13 -34.46 22.51
C ILE A 36 -12.74 -35.55 23.50
N VAL A 37 -13.57 -35.79 24.52
CA VAL A 37 -13.35 -36.82 25.54
C VAL A 37 -14.10 -38.11 25.16
N ALA A 38 -13.52 -39.27 25.46
CA ALA A 38 -14.21 -40.54 25.30
C ALA A 38 -15.56 -40.53 26.07
N GLY A 39 -16.63 -40.95 25.40
CA GLY A 39 -17.99 -40.91 25.93
C GLY A 39 -18.75 -39.61 25.68
N ASP A 40 -18.14 -38.57 25.11
CA ASP A 40 -18.86 -37.36 24.71
C ASP A 40 -19.80 -37.68 23.53
N THR A 41 -21.10 -37.43 23.71
CA THR A 41 -22.10 -37.51 22.63
C THR A 41 -22.12 -36.18 21.87
N LEU A 42 -22.02 -36.21 20.54
CA LEU A 42 -21.96 -35.04 19.67
C LEU A 42 -23.04 -35.12 18.58
N LEU A 43 -23.56 -33.95 18.18
CA LEU A 43 -24.56 -33.79 17.14
C LEU A 43 -23.90 -33.67 15.76
N ILE A 44 -24.32 -34.48 14.79
CA ILE A 44 -24.02 -34.25 13.37
C ILE A 44 -24.83 -33.05 12.88
N THR A 45 -24.14 -31.96 12.56
CA THR A 45 -24.79 -30.75 12.03
C THR A 45 -24.94 -30.80 10.52
N SER A 46 -23.94 -31.36 9.83
CA SER A 46 -23.88 -31.38 8.37
C SER A 46 -23.14 -32.59 7.86
N LEU A 47 -23.59 -33.09 6.70
CA LEU A 47 -22.92 -34.12 5.91
C LEU A 47 -22.51 -33.51 4.57
N ARG A 48 -21.25 -33.68 4.16
CA ARG A 48 -20.71 -33.15 2.91
C ARG A 48 -20.34 -34.28 1.96
N TYR A 49 -20.76 -34.12 0.72
CA TYR A 49 -20.59 -35.10 -0.34
C TYR A 49 -19.62 -34.58 -1.42
N VAL A 50 -18.83 -35.48 -1.99
CA VAL A 50 -17.96 -35.25 -3.16
C VAL A 50 -18.26 -36.34 -4.17
N GLU A 51 -18.62 -35.98 -5.40
CA GLU A 51 -19.03 -36.94 -6.45
C GLU A 51 -20.10 -37.95 -5.98
N ASP A 52 -21.15 -37.45 -5.32
CA ASP A 52 -22.25 -38.24 -4.75
C ASP A 52 -21.83 -39.28 -3.69
N LYS A 53 -20.60 -39.22 -3.18
CA LYS A 53 -20.10 -40.03 -2.06
C LYS A 53 -19.89 -39.16 -0.83
N LEU A 54 -20.27 -39.67 0.34
CA LEU A 54 -20.06 -38.97 1.60
C LEU A 54 -18.56 -38.85 1.89
N HIS A 55 -18.10 -37.63 2.19
CA HIS A 55 -16.68 -37.33 2.35
C HIS A 55 -16.33 -36.77 3.73
N THR A 56 -17.10 -35.79 4.21
CA THR A 56 -16.83 -35.09 5.47
C THR A 56 -18.06 -35.04 6.36
N VAL A 57 -17.87 -35.32 7.64
CA VAL A 57 -18.87 -35.23 8.70
C VAL A 57 -18.53 -34.02 9.57
N ILE A 58 -19.50 -33.12 9.75
CA ILE A 58 -19.36 -31.95 10.62
C ILE A 58 -20.18 -32.19 11.89
N LEU A 59 -19.52 -32.12 13.03
CA LEU A 59 -20.08 -32.28 14.35
C LEU A 59 -20.13 -30.93 15.07
N ARG A 60 -21.18 -30.68 15.84
CA ARG A 60 -21.20 -29.57 16.80
C ARG A 60 -20.31 -29.93 17.99
N ALA A 61 -19.56 -28.97 18.51
CA ALA A 61 -18.84 -29.14 19.76
C ALA A 61 -19.79 -29.42 20.92
N HIS A 62 -19.34 -30.19 21.91
CA HIS A 62 -20.15 -30.58 23.05
C HIS A 62 -20.70 -29.34 23.79
N PRO A 63 -21.98 -29.28 24.19
CA PRO A 63 -22.58 -28.12 24.86
C PRO A 63 -21.80 -27.61 26.08
N ARG A 64 -21.09 -28.51 26.79
CA ARG A 64 -20.18 -28.19 27.90
C ARG A 64 -19.06 -27.20 27.54
N VAL A 65 -18.49 -27.32 26.34
CA VAL A 65 -17.33 -26.52 25.87
C VAL A 65 -17.69 -25.60 24.70
N TYR A 66 -18.93 -25.65 24.20
CA TYR A 66 -19.37 -24.87 23.05
C TYR A 66 -19.17 -23.36 23.26
N GLY A 67 -18.49 -22.70 22.32
CA GLY A 67 -18.15 -21.28 22.37
C GLY A 67 -17.00 -20.91 23.33
N GLN A 68 -16.32 -21.90 23.92
CA GLN A 68 -15.16 -21.67 24.80
C GLN A 68 -13.85 -21.96 24.07
N THR A 69 -12.80 -21.22 24.43
CA THR A 69 -11.44 -21.49 23.94
C THR A 69 -10.75 -22.48 24.88
N VAL A 70 -10.44 -23.68 24.38
CA VAL A 70 -9.73 -24.72 25.12
C VAL A 70 -8.28 -24.78 24.63
N ALA A 71 -7.34 -24.86 25.56
CA ALA A 71 -5.93 -25.07 25.25
C ALA A 71 -5.69 -26.55 24.89
N ILE A 72 -5.30 -26.78 23.64
CA ILE A 72 -4.96 -28.10 23.12
C ILE A 72 -3.44 -28.24 23.17
N VAL A 73 -2.96 -29.28 23.85
CA VAL A 73 -1.53 -29.60 23.90
C VAL A 73 -1.27 -30.76 22.94
N THR A 74 -0.58 -30.46 21.84
CA THR A 74 -0.13 -31.45 20.85
C THR A 74 1.38 -31.66 20.98
N GLU A 75 1.82 -32.92 21.00
CA GLU A 75 3.23 -33.29 20.90
C GLU A 75 3.56 -33.61 19.43
N ASP A 76 4.47 -32.84 18.82
CA ASP A 76 4.97 -33.15 17.47
C ASP A 76 5.72 -34.50 17.48
N SER A 77 5.91 -35.12 16.30
CA SER A 77 6.68 -36.37 16.12
C SER A 77 8.14 -36.32 16.61
N SER A 78 8.61 -35.14 17.01
CA SER A 78 9.95 -34.90 17.61
C SER A 78 9.90 -34.66 19.14
N GLY A 79 8.74 -34.83 19.79
CA GLY A 79 8.56 -34.70 21.25
C GLY A 79 8.41 -33.27 21.78
N ASN A 80 8.25 -32.27 20.91
CA ASN A 80 8.03 -30.89 21.32
C ASN A 80 6.54 -30.62 21.59
N ARG A 81 6.23 -30.16 22.81
CA ARG A 81 4.88 -29.75 23.21
C ARG A 81 4.55 -28.38 22.64
N ARG A 82 3.46 -28.28 21.88
CA ARG A 82 2.87 -27.03 21.41
C ARG A 82 1.48 -26.89 22.01
N GLU A 83 1.23 -25.73 22.62
CA GLU A 83 -0.08 -25.36 23.15
C GLU A 83 -0.78 -24.42 22.16
N ARG A 84 -1.97 -24.80 21.68
CA ARG A 84 -2.80 -23.99 20.78
C ARG A 84 -4.18 -23.80 21.40
N GLY A 85 -4.61 -22.56 21.58
CA GLY A 85 -6.00 -22.27 21.92
C GLY A 85 -6.91 -22.52 20.71
N LYS A 86 -7.95 -23.35 20.87
CA LYS A 86 -8.99 -23.59 19.85
C LYS A 86 -10.35 -23.20 20.40
N GLU A 87 -11.08 -22.37 19.65
CA GLU A 87 -12.47 -22.08 19.95
C GLU A 87 -13.35 -23.27 19.54
N MET A 88 -14.05 -23.85 20.51
CA MET A 88 -14.83 -25.07 20.33
C MET A 88 -16.22 -24.75 19.82
N ARG A 89 -16.41 -24.79 18.49
CA ARG A 89 -17.73 -24.60 17.85
C ARG A 89 -18.16 -25.81 17.04
N GLU A 90 -17.28 -26.28 16.17
CA GLU A 90 -17.51 -27.43 15.30
C GLU A 90 -16.23 -28.26 15.17
N HIS A 91 -16.43 -29.58 15.00
CA HIS A 91 -15.39 -30.55 14.70
C HIS A 91 -15.67 -31.15 13.34
N ARG A 92 -14.63 -31.47 12.58
CA ARG A 92 -14.77 -31.92 11.21
C ARG A 92 -13.89 -33.15 10.99
N PHE A 93 -14.49 -34.22 10.50
CA PHE A 93 -13.83 -35.50 10.31
C PHE A 93 -14.07 -36.03 8.90
N LEU A 94 -13.10 -36.75 8.35
CA LEU A 94 -13.34 -37.61 7.20
C LEU A 94 -14.26 -38.76 7.63
N VAL A 95 -15.07 -39.28 6.72
CA VAL A 95 -16.01 -40.38 7.02
C VAL A 95 -15.31 -41.60 7.60
N LYS A 96 -14.11 -41.93 7.08
CA LYS A 96 -13.35 -43.09 7.54
C LYS A 96 -12.93 -42.95 9.01
N ASP A 97 -12.38 -41.79 9.37
CA ASP A 97 -11.91 -41.51 10.73
C ASP A 97 -13.08 -41.37 11.70
N PHE A 98 -14.18 -40.77 11.24
CA PHE A 98 -15.42 -40.68 12.00
C PHE A 98 -15.97 -42.08 12.34
N LEU A 99 -16.10 -42.96 11.35
CA LEU A 99 -16.64 -44.30 11.57
C LEU A 99 -15.73 -45.19 12.43
N SER A 100 -14.43 -44.89 12.53
CA SER A 100 -13.53 -45.63 13.43
C SER A 100 -13.61 -45.19 14.89
N SER A 101 -14.05 -43.96 15.17
CA SER A 101 -13.98 -43.35 16.50
C SER A 101 -15.33 -42.99 17.11
N PHE A 102 -16.44 -43.18 16.39
CA PHE A 102 -17.78 -42.81 16.83
C PHE A 102 -18.81 -43.92 16.64
N VAL A 103 -19.74 -44.04 17.59
CA VAL A 103 -20.86 -44.99 17.54
C VAL A 103 -22.20 -44.26 17.69
N PHE A 104 -23.21 -44.72 16.94
CA PHE A 104 -24.54 -44.12 16.95
C PHE A 104 -25.21 -44.24 18.34
N GLU A 105 -25.78 -43.13 18.83
CA GLU A 105 -26.38 -43.04 20.17
C GLU A 105 -27.91 -42.80 20.08
N PRO A 106 -28.74 -43.86 20.18
CA PRO A 106 -30.19 -43.72 20.11
C PRO A 106 -30.77 -42.99 21.33
N ASP A 107 -30.16 -43.12 22.52
CA ASP A 107 -30.69 -42.61 23.79
C ASP A 107 -30.11 -41.23 24.17
N HIS A 108 -29.61 -40.48 23.19
CA HIS A 108 -29.03 -39.14 23.35
C HIS A 108 -29.89 -38.16 24.17
N LYS A 109 -31.22 -38.21 24.08
CA LYS A 109 -32.12 -37.36 24.89
C LYS A 109 -31.97 -37.64 26.38
N VAL A 110 -31.81 -38.90 26.77
CA VAL A 110 -31.64 -39.29 28.18
C VAL A 110 -30.30 -38.77 28.70
N ILE A 111 -29.24 -38.87 27.87
CA ILE A 111 -27.91 -38.34 28.19
C ILE A 111 -27.97 -36.82 28.37
N ARG A 112 -28.55 -36.10 27.40
CA ARG A 112 -28.68 -34.63 27.44
C ARG A 112 -29.55 -34.14 28.61
N ASP A 113 -30.65 -34.83 28.91
CA ASP A 113 -31.50 -34.49 30.05
C ASP A 113 -30.78 -34.71 31.39
N ALA A 114 -29.89 -35.71 31.48
CA ALA A 114 -29.08 -35.95 32.67
C ALA A 114 -28.01 -34.86 32.86
N GLU A 115 -27.31 -34.48 31.79
CA GLU A 115 -26.32 -33.40 31.80
C GLU A 115 -26.95 -32.04 32.14
N LEU A 116 -28.12 -31.74 31.56
CA LEU A 116 -28.86 -30.51 31.86
C LEU A 116 -29.34 -30.48 33.32
N ARG A 117 -29.79 -31.61 33.85
CA ARG A 117 -30.15 -31.74 35.28
C ARG A 117 -28.95 -31.49 36.18
N GLN A 118 -27.78 -32.04 35.86
CA GLN A 118 -26.56 -31.79 36.62
C GLN A 118 -26.18 -30.29 36.63
N ALA A 119 -26.30 -29.61 35.48
CA ALA A 119 -26.07 -28.16 35.40
C ALA A 119 -27.11 -27.36 36.22
N GLN A 120 -28.39 -27.78 36.21
CA GLN A 120 -29.43 -27.16 37.02
C GLN A 120 -29.21 -27.38 38.52
N GLU A 121 -28.74 -28.55 38.93
CA GLU A 121 -28.39 -28.86 40.31
C GLU A 121 -27.22 -27.99 40.80
N GLU A 122 -26.21 -27.73 39.96
CA GLU A 122 -25.12 -26.79 40.27
C GLU A 122 -25.67 -25.38 40.54
N VAL A 123 -26.54 -24.86 39.67
CA VAL A 123 -27.19 -23.55 39.86
C VAL A 123 -28.01 -23.51 41.14
N ASN A 124 -28.81 -24.55 41.40
CA ASN A 124 -29.63 -24.65 42.61
C ASN A 124 -28.76 -24.70 43.88
N SER A 125 -27.62 -25.40 43.84
CA SER A 125 -26.68 -25.47 44.96
C SER A 125 -26.02 -24.12 45.26
N LEU A 126 -25.63 -23.36 44.21
CA LEU A 126 -25.06 -22.03 44.34
C LEU A 126 -26.08 -21.01 44.84
N GLN A 127 -27.34 -21.11 44.38
CA GLN A 127 -28.45 -20.29 44.89
C GLN A 127 -28.75 -20.60 46.35
N ALA A 128 -28.85 -21.88 46.73
CA ALA A 128 -29.06 -22.29 48.12
C ALA A 128 -27.91 -21.83 49.02
N SER A 129 -26.66 -21.92 48.54
CA SER A 129 -25.49 -21.39 49.25
C SER A 129 -25.54 -19.88 49.43
N LEU A 130 -25.93 -19.12 48.40
CA LEU A 130 -26.09 -17.66 48.51
C LEU A 130 -27.22 -17.28 49.46
N THR A 131 -28.37 -17.97 49.39
CA THR A 131 -29.49 -17.73 50.31
C THR A 131 -29.10 -18.04 51.75
N ALA A 132 -28.40 -19.16 52.00
CA ALA A 132 -27.90 -19.50 53.33
C ALA A 132 -26.91 -18.44 53.85
N LEU A 133 -26.00 -17.96 52.99
CA LEU A 133 -25.03 -16.92 53.34
C LEU A 133 -25.69 -15.59 53.67
N VAL A 134 -26.67 -15.14 52.87
CA VAL A 134 -27.40 -13.88 53.09
C VAL A 134 -28.32 -13.96 54.31
N SER A 135 -28.82 -15.15 54.64
CA SER A 135 -29.66 -15.39 55.82
C SER A 135 -28.86 -15.35 57.14
N ASP A 136 -27.54 -15.61 57.09
CA ASP A 136 -26.63 -15.50 58.23
C ASP A 136 -25.88 -14.17 58.23
N ALA A 137 -26.52 -13.13 58.78
CA ALA A 137 -25.96 -11.79 58.83
C ALA A 137 -24.66 -11.67 59.66
N GLN A 138 -24.41 -12.57 60.62
CA GLN A 138 -23.17 -12.57 61.41
C GLN A 138 -22.06 -13.32 60.68
N GLY A 139 -22.33 -14.52 60.16
CA GLY A 139 -21.35 -15.30 59.40
C GLY A 139 -20.89 -14.60 58.12
N LEU A 140 -21.78 -13.87 57.42
CA LEU A 140 -21.41 -13.07 56.25
C LEU A 140 -20.45 -11.93 56.62
N ARG A 141 -20.64 -11.32 57.81
CA ARG A 141 -19.79 -10.24 58.31
C ARG A 141 -18.41 -10.76 58.71
N ASP A 142 -18.35 -11.94 59.33
CA ASP A 142 -17.08 -12.61 59.68
C ASP A 142 -16.29 -12.99 58.42
N LEU A 143 -16.96 -13.49 57.38
CA LEU A 143 -16.36 -13.83 56.09
C LEU A 143 -15.82 -12.59 55.34
N ALA A 144 -16.51 -11.45 55.46
CA ALA A 144 -16.03 -10.17 54.94
C ALA A 144 -14.81 -9.64 55.69
N ILE A 145 -14.75 -9.83 57.02
CA ILE A 145 -13.58 -9.49 57.84
C ILE A 145 -12.38 -10.38 57.49
N GLU A 146 -12.61 -11.68 57.28
CA GLU A 146 -11.58 -12.62 56.82
C GLU A 146 -11.01 -12.22 55.45
N GLN A 147 -11.89 -11.89 54.50
CA GLN A 147 -11.48 -11.50 53.15
C GLN A 147 -10.70 -10.17 53.12
N LEU A 148 -11.10 -9.19 53.94
CA LEU A 148 -10.34 -7.95 54.13
C LEU A 148 -8.95 -8.22 54.73
N GLY A 149 -8.86 -9.15 55.70
CA GLY A 149 -7.59 -9.56 56.29
C GLY A 149 -6.65 -10.31 55.33
N THR A 150 -7.18 -10.99 54.32
CA THR A 150 -6.39 -11.58 53.23
C THR A 150 -6.01 -10.56 52.14
N ASP A 151 -6.92 -9.67 51.74
CA ASP A 151 -6.63 -8.60 50.74
C ASP A 151 -5.51 -7.66 51.25
N ASP A 152 -5.48 -7.35 52.57
CA ASP A 152 -4.42 -6.56 53.21
C ASP A 152 -3.05 -7.27 53.27
N ARG A 153 -3.02 -8.61 53.21
CA ARG A 153 -1.76 -9.40 53.18
C ARG A 153 -1.16 -9.48 51.78
N GLU A 154 -1.99 -9.49 50.74
CA GLU A 154 -1.54 -9.59 49.35
C GLU A 154 -1.23 -8.23 48.71
N ASN A 155 -1.84 -7.13 49.17
CA ASN A 155 -1.55 -5.76 48.70
C ASN A 155 -1.50 -4.75 49.87
N PRO A 156 -0.33 -4.51 50.49
CA PRO A 156 -0.21 -3.62 51.62
C PRO A 156 -0.14 -2.16 51.16
N VAL A 157 -1.29 -1.56 50.86
CA VAL A 157 -1.41 -0.13 50.55
C VAL A 157 -2.39 0.54 51.52
N THR A 158 -2.21 0.32 52.83
CA THR A 158 -2.52 1.27 53.91
C THR A 158 -2.14 0.66 55.26
N GLY A 159 -1.26 1.33 56.02
CA GLY A 159 -0.74 0.84 57.30
C GLY A 159 -1.69 1.01 58.48
N LEU A 160 -2.75 0.23 58.55
CA LEU A 160 -3.64 0.14 59.72
C LEU A 160 -3.87 -1.33 60.09
N SER A 161 -3.22 -1.79 61.16
CA SER A 161 -3.45 -3.13 61.73
C SER A 161 -4.84 -3.21 62.37
N VAL A 162 -5.68 -4.14 61.90
CA VAL A 162 -6.98 -4.45 62.52
C VAL A 162 -6.73 -5.24 63.81
N ALA A 163 -6.57 -4.53 64.93
CA ALA A 163 -6.64 -5.12 66.27
C ALA A 163 -8.11 -5.12 66.76
N LEU A 164 -8.56 -6.27 67.29
CA LEU A 164 -9.90 -6.49 67.84
C LEU A 164 -10.17 -5.56 69.04
N VAL A 165 -11.21 -4.73 68.93
CA VAL A 165 -11.79 -3.96 70.05
C VAL A 165 -12.88 -4.81 70.72
N PRO A 166 -12.98 -4.83 72.07
CA PRO A 166 -13.94 -5.67 72.79
C PRO A 166 -15.43 -5.32 72.51
N PRO A 167 -16.35 -6.29 72.62
CA PRO A 167 -17.74 -6.19 72.13
C PRO A 167 -18.59 -5.06 72.72
N GLN A 168 -18.21 -4.55 73.90
CA GLN A 168 -18.97 -3.53 74.61
C GLN A 168 -18.85 -2.13 74.00
N GLU A 169 -17.81 -1.84 73.22
CA GLU A 169 -17.62 -0.53 72.58
C GLU A 169 -18.29 -0.44 71.19
N GLN A 170 -18.54 -1.57 70.53
CA GLN A 170 -19.22 -1.60 69.22
C GLN A 170 -20.69 -1.17 69.31
N GLN A 171 -21.45 -1.65 70.30
CA GLN A 171 -22.88 -1.31 70.43
C GLN A 171 -23.13 0.18 70.69
N ALA A 172 -22.23 0.85 71.42
CA ALA A 172 -22.32 2.27 71.70
C ALA A 172 -22.13 3.12 70.43
N VAL A 173 -21.18 2.74 69.56
CA VAL A 173 -20.85 3.50 68.35
C VAL A 173 -21.85 3.23 67.21
N THR A 174 -22.38 2.01 67.08
CA THR A 174 -23.40 1.70 66.06
C THR A 174 -24.75 2.37 66.35
N SER A 175 -25.13 2.50 67.62
CA SER A 175 -26.37 3.19 68.02
C SER A 175 -26.34 4.71 67.77
N LEU A 176 -25.16 5.31 67.74
CA LEU A 176 -24.95 6.74 67.45
C LEU A 176 -24.84 7.03 65.95
N ALA A 177 -24.33 6.10 65.14
CA ALA A 177 -24.19 6.26 63.69
C ALA A 177 -25.53 6.18 62.93
N ILE A 178 -26.57 5.57 63.51
CA ILE A 178 -27.90 5.42 62.92
C ILE A 178 -28.90 6.50 63.43
N GLY A 179 -28.55 7.22 64.50
CA GLY A 179 -29.38 8.28 65.09
C GLY A 179 -29.24 9.63 64.39
N SER A 180 -30.31 10.42 64.35
CA SER A 180 -30.26 11.79 63.82
C SER A 180 -29.24 12.64 64.60
N VAL A 181 -28.58 13.58 63.90
CA VAL A 181 -27.56 14.53 64.42
C VAL A 181 -27.98 15.20 65.75
N GLN A 182 -29.28 15.27 66.01
CA GLN A 182 -29.89 15.86 67.18
C GLN A 182 -29.63 15.10 68.50
N ASN A 183 -29.42 13.77 68.45
CA ASN A 183 -29.08 12.97 69.64
C ASN A 183 -27.58 12.99 69.97
N ALA A 184 -26.72 13.25 68.99
CA ALA A 184 -25.27 13.33 69.18
C ALA A 184 -24.85 14.63 69.91
N LEU A 185 -25.64 15.69 69.77
CA LEU A 185 -25.37 17.01 70.37
C LEU A 185 -25.66 17.08 71.88
N SER A 186 -26.44 16.15 72.45
CA SER A 186 -26.80 16.15 73.88
C SER A 186 -25.75 15.54 74.82
N SER A 187 -24.74 14.85 74.29
CA SER A 187 -23.60 14.33 75.06
C SER A 187 -22.32 14.96 74.54
N GLY A 188 -21.64 15.78 75.37
CA GLY A 188 -20.47 16.59 74.99
C GLY A 188 -19.50 15.88 74.02
N ILE A 189 -19.27 16.51 72.87
CA ILE A 189 -18.45 16.00 71.78
C ILE A 189 -17.00 16.44 72.02
N SER A 190 -16.06 15.50 72.15
CA SER A 190 -14.61 15.77 72.13
C SER A 190 -14.03 15.42 70.76
N ASP A 191 -12.97 16.10 70.32
CA ASP A 191 -12.30 15.83 69.03
C ASP A 191 -11.86 14.36 68.90
N THR A 192 -11.48 13.73 70.01
CA THR A 192 -11.13 12.31 70.08
C THR A 192 -12.30 11.37 69.79
N ARG A 193 -13.54 11.72 70.17
CA ARG A 193 -14.74 10.92 69.87
C ARG A 193 -15.19 11.07 68.42
N ILE A 194 -15.02 12.25 67.83
CA ILE A 194 -15.32 12.47 66.40
C ILE A 194 -14.42 11.56 65.55
N GLU A 195 -13.13 11.47 65.88
CA GLU A 195 -12.23 10.58 65.12
C GLU A 195 -12.46 9.10 65.37
N GLN A 196 -12.86 8.69 66.57
CA GLN A 196 -13.30 7.31 66.81
C GLN A 196 -14.58 6.96 66.02
N ILE A 197 -15.52 7.90 65.90
CA ILE A 197 -16.74 7.72 65.08
C ILE A 197 -16.37 7.68 63.58
N ARG A 198 -15.45 8.53 63.12
CA ARG A 198 -14.97 8.55 61.73
C ARG A 198 -14.23 7.25 61.37
N GLU A 199 -13.34 6.75 62.23
CA GLU A 199 -12.66 5.47 62.02
C GLU A 199 -13.62 4.28 62.07
N ALA A 200 -14.60 4.28 62.97
CA ALA A 200 -15.62 3.23 63.02
C ALA A 200 -16.52 3.24 61.78
N ALA A 201 -16.92 4.42 61.30
CA ALA A 201 -17.70 4.57 60.08
C ALA A 201 -16.91 4.15 58.82
N LEU A 202 -15.60 4.43 58.77
CA LEU A 202 -14.72 3.96 57.68
C LEU A 202 -14.59 2.44 57.68
N LYS A 203 -14.37 1.82 58.85
CA LYS A 203 -14.31 0.36 58.99
C LYS A 203 -15.63 -0.30 58.61
N GLU A 204 -16.76 0.27 59.03
CA GLU A 204 -18.09 -0.24 58.67
C GLU A 204 -18.37 -0.09 57.17
N GLY A 205 -17.92 1.02 56.56
CA GLY A 205 -17.97 1.23 55.12
C GLY A 205 -17.13 0.22 54.33
N GLN A 206 -15.93 -0.12 54.81
CA GLN A 206 -15.07 -1.16 54.21
C GLN A 206 -15.69 -2.55 54.31
N ILE A 207 -16.22 -2.93 55.48
CA ILE A 207 -16.93 -4.21 55.67
C ILE A 207 -18.16 -4.27 54.74
N SER A 208 -18.97 -3.21 54.67
CA SER A 208 -20.13 -3.16 53.78
C SER A 208 -19.75 -3.30 52.29
N THR A 209 -18.62 -2.71 51.89
CA THR A 209 -18.08 -2.84 50.53
C THR A 209 -17.61 -4.27 50.23
N ALA A 210 -16.92 -4.92 51.18
CA ALA A 210 -16.49 -6.31 51.07
C ALA A 210 -17.69 -7.27 51.00
N ILE A 211 -18.73 -7.05 51.80
CA ILE A 211 -20.00 -7.77 51.74
C ILE A 211 -20.63 -7.66 50.34
N SER A 212 -20.70 -6.43 49.80
CA SER A 212 -21.22 -6.17 48.45
C SER A 212 -20.39 -6.91 47.39
N LYS A 213 -19.05 -6.92 47.52
CA LYS A 213 -18.13 -7.65 46.63
C LYS A 213 -18.37 -9.16 46.68
N ILE A 214 -18.55 -9.77 47.86
CA ILE A 214 -18.84 -11.20 48.04
C ILE A 214 -20.18 -11.56 47.38
N ILE A 215 -21.23 -10.79 47.66
CA ILE A 215 -22.56 -11.02 47.10
C ILE A 215 -22.50 -10.89 45.56
N THR A 216 -21.79 -9.88 45.05
CA THR A 216 -21.59 -9.67 43.62
C THR A 216 -20.83 -10.84 42.98
N GLN A 217 -19.75 -11.32 43.61
CA GLN A 217 -18.97 -12.48 43.13
C GLN A 217 -19.80 -13.77 43.09
N ARG A 218 -20.59 -14.05 44.14
CA ARG A 218 -21.48 -15.22 44.21
C ARG A 218 -22.62 -15.12 43.20
N THR A 219 -23.19 -13.92 43.03
CA THR A 219 -24.21 -13.64 42.01
C THR A 219 -23.65 -13.83 40.60
N GLN A 220 -22.41 -13.40 40.36
CA GLN A 220 -21.71 -13.61 39.09
C GLN A 220 -21.41 -15.09 38.83
N ALA A 221 -21.08 -15.87 39.87
CA ALA A 221 -20.89 -17.32 39.75
C ALA A 221 -22.20 -18.03 39.34
N ILE A 222 -23.33 -17.63 39.92
CA ILE A 222 -24.67 -18.13 39.51
C ILE A 222 -24.95 -17.73 38.06
N ALA A 223 -24.70 -16.47 37.67
CA ALA A 223 -24.90 -16.01 36.30
C ALA A 223 -24.04 -16.78 35.29
N ASN A 224 -22.78 -17.07 35.64
CA ASN A 224 -21.87 -17.87 34.81
C ASN A 224 -22.32 -19.34 34.72
N ALA A 225 -22.79 -19.94 35.83
CA ALA A 225 -23.34 -21.30 35.83
C ALA A 225 -24.61 -21.40 34.98
N SER A 226 -25.55 -20.44 35.11
CA SER A 226 -26.76 -20.38 34.28
C SER A 226 -26.44 -20.22 32.79
N LYS A 227 -25.40 -19.44 32.43
CA LYS A 227 -24.94 -19.32 31.03
C LYS A 227 -24.47 -20.65 30.43
N ARG A 228 -23.99 -21.61 31.23
CA ARG A 228 -23.57 -22.94 30.75
C ARG A 228 -24.75 -23.82 30.29
N MET A 229 -25.98 -23.48 30.66
CA MET A 229 -27.17 -24.20 30.20
C MET A 229 -27.60 -23.78 28.79
N LEU A 230 -27.28 -22.55 28.36
CA LEU A 230 -27.72 -22.00 27.08
C LEU A 230 -27.30 -22.85 25.86
N PRO A 231 -26.05 -23.35 25.76
CA PRO A 231 -25.63 -24.18 24.62
C PRO A 231 -26.45 -25.46 24.44
N TYR A 232 -27.00 -26.04 25.51
CA TYR A 232 -27.85 -27.24 25.45
C TYR A 232 -29.20 -26.92 24.77
N PHE A 233 -29.78 -25.75 25.04
CA PHE A 233 -31.00 -25.31 24.35
C PHE A 233 -30.73 -24.94 22.89
N GLU A 234 -29.59 -24.30 22.60
CA GLU A 234 -29.18 -24.00 21.22
C GLU A 234 -28.93 -25.26 20.39
N GLU A 235 -28.44 -26.34 20.99
CA GLU A 235 -28.21 -27.62 20.30
C GLU A 235 -29.53 -28.24 19.79
N VAL A 236 -30.64 -28.10 20.52
CA VAL A 236 -31.97 -28.59 20.06
C VAL A 236 -32.43 -27.86 18.80
N ALA A 237 -32.22 -26.55 18.75
CA ALA A 237 -32.51 -25.74 17.56
C ALA A 237 -31.57 -26.13 16.40
N ALA A 238 -30.28 -26.32 16.69
CA ALA A 238 -29.29 -26.75 15.70
C ALA A 238 -29.61 -28.14 15.12
N ALA A 239 -30.05 -29.10 15.94
CA ALA A 239 -30.46 -30.43 15.50
C ALA A 239 -31.67 -30.37 14.56
N SER A 240 -32.64 -29.53 14.89
CA SER A 240 -33.82 -29.30 14.03
C SER A 240 -33.42 -28.71 12.68
N LEU A 241 -32.52 -27.72 12.66
CA LEU A 241 -32.01 -27.13 11.41
C LEU A 241 -31.19 -28.13 10.59
N ALA A 242 -30.37 -28.96 11.23
CA ALA A 242 -29.56 -29.99 10.59
C ALA A 242 -30.43 -31.02 9.83
N THR A 243 -31.56 -31.43 10.41
CA THR A 243 -32.49 -32.34 9.72
C THR A 243 -33.11 -31.75 8.44
N THR A 244 -33.11 -30.41 8.31
CA THR A 244 -33.65 -29.70 7.15
C THR A 244 -32.58 -29.21 6.17
N GLU A 245 -31.29 -29.38 6.47
CA GLU A 245 -30.19 -28.83 5.67
C GLU A 245 -30.21 -29.38 4.24
N GLU A 246 -30.37 -30.69 4.06
CA GLU A 246 -30.40 -31.31 2.73
C GLU A 246 -31.55 -30.78 1.86
N ALA A 247 -32.73 -30.56 2.46
CA ALA A 247 -33.87 -29.96 1.77
C ALA A 247 -33.61 -28.49 1.42
N MET A 248 -33.00 -27.72 2.31
CA MET A 248 -32.62 -26.33 2.05
C MET A 248 -31.54 -26.23 0.96
N GLU A 249 -30.55 -27.12 0.94
CA GLU A 249 -29.50 -27.16 -0.10
C GLU A 249 -30.09 -27.53 -1.46
N TYR A 250 -31.06 -28.47 -1.50
CA TYR A 250 -31.80 -28.79 -2.72
C TYR A 250 -32.63 -27.60 -3.23
N VAL A 251 -33.37 -26.92 -2.35
CA VAL A 251 -34.13 -25.70 -2.71
C VAL A 251 -33.19 -24.61 -3.21
N LYS A 252 -32.02 -24.43 -2.58
CA LYS A 252 -31.00 -23.49 -3.04
C LYS A 252 -30.51 -23.82 -4.44
N LYS A 253 -30.19 -25.09 -4.73
CA LYS A 253 -29.81 -25.55 -6.09
C LYS A 253 -30.91 -25.28 -7.12
N ILE A 254 -32.18 -25.51 -6.77
CA ILE A 254 -33.32 -25.15 -7.64
C ILE A 254 -33.36 -23.65 -7.90
N HIS A 255 -33.28 -22.84 -6.85
CA HIS A 255 -33.30 -21.38 -6.98
C HIS A 255 -32.12 -20.87 -7.81
N ASP A 256 -30.93 -21.43 -7.62
CA ASP A 256 -29.74 -21.13 -8.42
C ASP A 256 -29.90 -21.53 -9.89
N GLY A 257 -30.59 -22.65 -10.17
CA GLY A 257 -30.97 -23.08 -11.50
C GLY A 257 -31.99 -22.14 -12.16
N VAL A 258 -33.02 -21.73 -11.42
CA VAL A 258 -34.02 -20.74 -11.86
C VAL A 258 -33.35 -19.41 -12.20
N GLY A 259 -32.49 -18.89 -11.32
CA GLY A 259 -31.75 -17.65 -11.61
C GLY A 259 -30.87 -17.74 -12.85
N SER A 260 -30.32 -18.93 -13.14
CA SER A 260 -29.57 -19.16 -14.38
C SER A 260 -30.47 -19.16 -15.62
N LEU A 261 -31.71 -19.65 -15.53
CA LEU A 261 -32.70 -19.57 -16.61
C LEU A 261 -33.23 -18.14 -16.81
N GLU A 262 -33.38 -17.37 -15.73
CA GLU A 262 -33.78 -15.96 -15.80
C GLU A 262 -32.77 -15.13 -16.61
N LEU A 263 -31.46 -15.39 -16.48
CA LEU A 263 -30.43 -14.82 -17.35
C LEU A 263 -30.65 -15.14 -18.84
N TYR A 264 -30.98 -16.39 -19.17
CA TYR A 264 -31.27 -16.81 -20.54
C TYR A 264 -32.53 -16.16 -21.12
N THR A 265 -33.51 -15.81 -20.28
CA THR A 265 -34.72 -15.08 -20.72
C THR A 265 -34.54 -13.57 -20.72
N GLY A 266 -33.51 -13.05 -20.02
CA GLY A 266 -33.14 -11.64 -20.03
C GLY A 266 -33.89 -10.83 -18.98
N LYS A 267 -34.49 -11.51 -18.01
CA LYS A 267 -35.10 -10.85 -16.87
C LYS A 267 -34.01 -10.10 -16.11
N ASP A 268 -34.26 -8.83 -15.83
CA ASP A 268 -33.32 -7.93 -15.15
C ASP A 268 -31.96 -7.76 -15.87
N VAL A 269 -31.97 -7.89 -17.20
CA VAL A 269 -30.82 -7.57 -18.08
C VAL A 269 -31.15 -6.31 -18.88
N GLU A 270 -30.37 -5.25 -18.68
CA GLU A 270 -30.50 -3.98 -19.40
C GLU A 270 -29.42 -3.88 -20.49
N VAL A 271 -29.84 -3.56 -21.72
CA VAL A 271 -28.95 -3.41 -22.87
C VAL A 271 -29.05 -1.97 -23.38
N VAL A 272 -27.95 -1.24 -23.27
CA VAL A 272 -27.81 0.14 -23.75
C VAL A 272 -27.04 0.13 -25.06
N ASN A 273 -27.64 0.70 -26.11
CA ASN A 273 -26.98 0.83 -27.42
C ASN A 273 -26.17 2.13 -27.46
N ILE A 274 -24.84 2.03 -27.57
CA ILE A 274 -23.95 3.19 -27.58
C ILE A 274 -23.72 3.68 -29.02
N VAL A 275 -23.36 2.75 -29.92
CA VAL A 275 -23.11 3.00 -31.35
C VAL A 275 -23.90 1.98 -32.16
N LYS A 276 -24.53 2.44 -33.25
CA LYS A 276 -25.17 1.59 -34.26
C LYS A 276 -24.47 1.76 -35.60
N GLY A 277 -24.15 0.66 -36.27
CA GLY A 277 -23.45 0.63 -37.55
C GLY A 277 -23.47 -0.76 -38.19
N GLU A 278 -22.50 -1.02 -39.06
CA GLU A 278 -22.38 -2.32 -39.75
C GLU A 278 -21.86 -3.42 -38.80
N SER A 279 -22.40 -4.63 -38.95
CA SER A 279 -22.00 -5.83 -38.21
C SER A 279 -20.63 -6.33 -38.66
N ALA A 280 -19.91 -7.04 -37.79
CA ALA A 280 -18.60 -7.59 -38.14
C ALA A 280 -18.74 -8.72 -39.19
N PRO A 281 -17.70 -8.94 -40.03
CA PRO A 281 -17.66 -10.06 -40.96
C PRO A 281 -17.97 -11.42 -40.30
N SER A 282 -18.74 -12.27 -40.98
CA SER A 282 -19.25 -13.52 -40.40
C SER A 282 -18.19 -14.58 -40.11
N HIS A 283 -17.02 -14.48 -40.75
CA HIS A 283 -15.91 -15.40 -40.53
C HIS A 283 -15.11 -15.13 -39.24
N LEU A 284 -15.34 -13.98 -38.59
CA LEU A 284 -14.62 -13.62 -37.37
C LEU A 284 -15.24 -14.35 -36.15
N PRO A 285 -14.44 -15.05 -35.34
CA PRO A 285 -14.93 -15.66 -34.11
C PRO A 285 -15.30 -14.60 -33.07
N LEU A 286 -16.09 -15.00 -32.07
CA LEU A 286 -16.39 -14.16 -30.90
C LEU A 286 -15.23 -14.19 -29.92
N GLN A 287 -14.56 -13.06 -29.73
CA GLN A 287 -13.45 -12.97 -28.79
C GLN A 287 -13.92 -12.58 -27.39
N VAL A 288 -13.50 -13.32 -26.36
CA VAL A 288 -13.85 -13.05 -24.96
C VAL A 288 -12.58 -12.68 -24.20
N VAL A 289 -12.54 -11.48 -23.62
CA VAL A 289 -11.36 -10.94 -22.93
C VAL A 289 -11.40 -11.25 -21.44
N GLN A 290 -10.30 -11.75 -20.88
CA GLN A 290 -10.22 -12.15 -19.47
C GLN A 290 -10.23 -10.95 -18.53
N ALA A 291 -9.38 -9.95 -18.78
CA ALA A 291 -9.18 -8.85 -17.85
C ALA A 291 -10.42 -7.96 -17.68
N LYS A 292 -10.70 -7.59 -16.43
CA LYS A 292 -11.62 -6.50 -16.11
C LYS A 292 -10.93 -5.15 -16.29
N LEU A 293 -11.43 -4.32 -17.20
CA LEU A 293 -10.95 -2.96 -17.41
C LEU A 293 -11.71 -1.96 -16.55
N MET A 294 -11.13 -0.77 -16.35
CA MET A 294 -11.78 0.33 -15.65
C MET A 294 -12.02 1.48 -16.63
N VAL A 295 -13.22 2.06 -16.59
CA VAL A 295 -13.61 3.14 -17.50
C VAL A 295 -12.71 4.35 -17.34
N ASP A 296 -12.47 4.78 -16.11
CA ASP A 296 -11.60 5.94 -15.82
C ASP A 296 -10.18 5.75 -16.36
N GLU A 297 -9.59 4.57 -16.18
CA GLU A 297 -8.23 4.26 -16.65
C GLU A 297 -8.10 4.26 -18.18
N GLU A 298 -9.09 3.72 -18.89
CA GLU A 298 -9.08 3.68 -20.36
C GLU A 298 -9.41 5.05 -20.95
N LEU A 299 -10.35 5.77 -20.35
CA LEU A 299 -10.81 7.09 -20.80
C LEU A 299 -9.79 8.20 -20.51
N ALA A 300 -8.98 8.08 -19.45
CA ALA A 300 -7.95 9.05 -19.09
C ALA A 300 -6.92 9.32 -20.20
N VAL A 301 -6.72 8.37 -21.13
CA VAL A 301 -5.84 8.55 -22.30
C VAL A 301 -6.39 9.59 -23.27
N TRP A 302 -7.72 9.71 -23.38
CA TRP A 302 -8.41 10.52 -24.39
C TRP A 302 -8.97 11.81 -23.79
N CYS A 303 -9.53 11.74 -22.59
CA CYS A 303 -10.12 12.87 -21.89
C CYS A 303 -9.33 13.19 -20.62
N ASP A 304 -9.41 14.45 -20.18
CA ASP A 304 -8.83 14.85 -18.90
C ASP A 304 -9.85 14.58 -17.79
N LEU A 305 -9.61 13.52 -17.03
CA LEU A 305 -10.45 13.10 -15.91
C LEU A 305 -9.89 13.67 -14.61
N ASP A 306 -10.78 14.05 -13.71
CA ASP A 306 -10.43 14.45 -12.35
C ASP A 306 -10.62 13.29 -11.35
N SER A 307 -10.34 13.57 -10.08
CA SER A 307 -10.49 12.61 -8.98
C SER A 307 -11.96 12.32 -8.63
N TRP A 308 -12.92 13.09 -9.15
CA TRP A 308 -14.34 12.97 -8.86
C TRP A 308 -15.11 12.13 -9.88
N PHE A 309 -14.47 11.73 -10.98
CA PHE A 309 -15.09 10.86 -11.97
C PHE A 309 -15.70 9.60 -11.33
N ASP A 310 -17.02 9.47 -11.42
CA ASP A 310 -17.81 8.37 -10.84
C ASP A 310 -18.83 7.79 -11.84
N PHE A 311 -19.66 6.86 -11.37
CA PHE A 311 -20.67 6.18 -12.20
C PHE A 311 -21.69 7.13 -12.85
N SER A 312 -21.82 8.36 -12.35
CA SER A 312 -22.72 9.39 -12.89
C SER A 312 -22.16 10.03 -14.17
N ASP A 313 -20.85 9.95 -14.39
CA ASP A 313 -20.15 10.54 -15.54
C ASP A 313 -20.07 9.60 -16.76
N MET A 314 -20.77 8.46 -16.75
CA MET A 314 -20.72 7.45 -17.81
C MET A 314 -21.11 7.97 -19.20
N GLU A 315 -21.92 9.02 -19.32
CA GLU A 315 -22.24 9.61 -20.63
C GLU A 315 -20.99 10.19 -21.32
N LYS A 316 -20.01 10.74 -20.56
CA LYS A 316 -18.74 11.20 -21.13
C LYS A 316 -17.98 10.06 -21.79
N PHE A 317 -18.02 8.87 -21.18
CA PHE A 317 -17.43 7.67 -21.75
C PHE A 317 -18.15 7.24 -23.03
N HIS A 318 -19.49 7.23 -23.02
CA HIS A 318 -20.29 6.90 -24.21
C HIS A 318 -20.06 7.87 -25.36
N GLU A 319 -20.01 9.17 -25.11
CA GLU A 319 -19.71 10.19 -26.12
C GLU A 319 -18.31 10.01 -26.71
N THR A 320 -17.32 9.69 -25.87
CA THR A 320 -15.94 9.45 -26.34
C THR A 320 -15.86 8.19 -27.21
N LEU A 321 -16.58 7.13 -26.86
CA LEU A 321 -16.69 5.92 -27.70
C LEU A 321 -17.32 6.21 -29.06
N ARG A 322 -18.31 7.12 -29.13
CA ARG A 322 -18.96 7.51 -30.40
C ARG A 322 -18.03 8.34 -31.30
N THR A 323 -17.18 9.18 -30.71
CA THR A 323 -16.39 10.18 -31.44
C THR A 323 -14.96 9.73 -31.76
N SER A 324 -14.37 8.85 -30.95
CA SER A 324 -12.95 8.50 -31.02
C SER A 324 -12.72 7.02 -31.35
N PRO A 325 -12.46 6.66 -32.63
CA PRO A 325 -12.18 5.27 -33.03
C PRO A 325 -10.99 4.64 -32.29
N GLY A 326 -9.98 5.45 -31.95
CA GLY A 326 -8.81 4.96 -31.22
C GLY A 326 -9.12 4.45 -29.80
N LEU A 327 -10.17 4.97 -29.13
CA LEU A 327 -10.61 4.42 -27.84
C LEU A 327 -11.26 3.04 -28.03
N VAL A 328 -12.01 2.86 -29.12
CA VAL A 328 -12.63 1.58 -29.48
C VAL A 328 -11.55 0.53 -29.73
N GLU A 329 -10.51 0.85 -30.51
CA GLU A 329 -9.37 -0.04 -30.75
C GLU A 329 -8.55 -0.31 -29.48
N GLN A 330 -8.49 0.65 -28.55
CA GLN A 330 -7.81 0.47 -27.28
C GLN A 330 -8.53 -0.54 -26.37
N ILE A 331 -9.87 -0.51 -26.33
CA ILE A 331 -10.68 -1.36 -25.45
C ILE A 331 -10.88 -2.75 -26.07
N PHE A 332 -11.22 -2.81 -27.36
CA PHE A 332 -11.61 -4.03 -28.04
C PHE A 332 -10.46 -4.60 -28.90
N PRO A 333 -9.95 -5.81 -28.59
CA PRO A 333 -8.84 -6.39 -29.36
C PRO A 333 -9.23 -6.84 -30.79
N SER A 334 -10.53 -7.03 -31.06
CA SER A 334 -11.06 -7.38 -32.38
C SER A 334 -12.43 -6.74 -32.63
N GLU A 335 -12.89 -6.78 -33.88
CA GLU A 335 -14.19 -6.24 -34.31
C GLU A 335 -15.39 -7.00 -33.72
N ARG A 336 -15.20 -8.22 -33.22
CA ARG A 336 -16.24 -9.00 -32.53
C ARG A 336 -15.72 -9.45 -31.18
N SER A 337 -16.01 -8.70 -30.13
CA SER A 337 -15.44 -8.97 -28.81
C SER A 337 -16.34 -8.58 -27.63
N ILE A 338 -16.13 -9.28 -26.51
CA ILE A 338 -16.76 -9.03 -25.22
C ILE A 338 -15.67 -8.66 -24.21
N VAL A 339 -15.86 -7.53 -23.56
CA VAL A 339 -14.96 -7.00 -22.53
C VAL A 339 -15.74 -6.76 -21.25
N CYS A 340 -15.14 -7.10 -20.13
CA CYS A 340 -15.68 -6.84 -18.80
C CYS A 340 -15.14 -5.49 -18.29
N MET A 341 -16.02 -4.59 -17.83
CA MET A 341 -15.62 -3.27 -17.32
C MET A 341 -16.34 -2.91 -16.02
N ALA A 342 -15.71 -2.04 -15.23
CA ALA A 342 -16.34 -1.31 -14.14
C ALA A 342 -15.97 0.18 -14.25
N THR A 343 -16.72 1.07 -13.58
CA THR A 343 -16.48 2.51 -13.70
C THR A 343 -15.12 2.90 -13.14
N THR A 344 -14.88 2.59 -11.86
CA THR A 344 -13.61 2.85 -11.19
C THR A 344 -13.42 1.89 -10.02
N ARG A 345 -12.17 1.51 -9.77
CA ARG A 345 -11.78 0.73 -8.57
C ARG A 345 -11.39 1.60 -7.38
N ARG A 346 -11.26 2.93 -7.59
CA ARG A 346 -10.84 3.88 -6.55
C ARG A 346 -11.92 4.03 -5.49
N TYR A 347 -11.49 4.40 -4.29
CA TYR A 347 -12.40 4.85 -3.24
C TYR A 347 -12.57 6.37 -3.36
N ILE A 348 -13.80 6.82 -3.57
CA ILE A 348 -14.16 8.25 -3.59
C ILE A 348 -14.85 8.58 -2.27
N ASP A 349 -14.38 9.63 -1.60
CA ASP A 349 -14.98 10.12 -0.37
C ASP A 349 -16.01 11.22 -0.64
N TYR A 350 -17.27 10.82 -0.70
CA TYR A 350 -18.46 11.66 -0.77
C TYR A 350 -18.85 12.26 0.59
N ARG A 351 -17.98 12.17 1.61
CA ARG A 351 -18.10 12.71 2.98
C ARG A 351 -19.05 11.97 3.91
N ASP A 352 -20.20 11.50 3.41
CA ASP A 352 -21.14 10.71 4.21
C ASP A 352 -20.80 9.21 4.17
N PRO A 353 -20.62 8.50 5.30
CA PRO A 353 -20.22 7.09 5.31
C PRO A 353 -21.20 6.13 4.64
N TRP A 354 -22.50 6.40 4.72
CA TRP A 354 -23.51 5.53 4.11
C TRP A 354 -23.57 5.76 2.60
N GLU A 355 -23.59 7.02 2.19
CA GLU A 355 -23.50 7.41 0.79
C GLU A 355 -22.20 6.92 0.15
N ASN A 356 -21.08 6.96 0.89
CA ASN A 356 -19.80 6.40 0.48
C ASN A 356 -19.92 4.93 0.14
N HIS A 357 -20.52 4.12 1.01
CA HIS A 357 -20.72 2.69 0.76
C HIS A 357 -21.54 2.47 -0.51
N VAL A 358 -22.73 3.08 -0.59
CA VAL A 358 -23.67 2.86 -1.70
C VAL A 358 -23.09 3.35 -3.05
N ARG A 359 -22.46 4.52 -3.09
CA ARG A 359 -21.90 5.08 -4.33
C ARG A 359 -20.63 4.36 -4.78
N ASN A 360 -19.76 3.97 -3.84
CA ASN A 360 -18.57 3.18 -4.21
C ASN A 360 -18.94 1.76 -4.64
N ASP A 361 -20.02 1.17 -4.11
CA ASP A 361 -20.55 -0.10 -4.63
C ASP A 361 -21.03 0.07 -6.07
N ARG A 362 -21.74 1.17 -6.38
CA ARG A 362 -22.14 1.50 -7.76
C ARG A 362 -20.95 1.70 -8.70
N ASN A 363 -19.87 2.33 -8.24
CA ASN A 363 -18.63 2.45 -9.02
C ASN A 363 -18.00 1.10 -9.38
N ARG A 364 -18.20 0.09 -8.51
CA ARG A 364 -17.67 -1.26 -8.66
C ARG A 364 -18.61 -2.20 -9.41
N VAL A 365 -19.83 -1.76 -9.72
CA VAL A 365 -20.77 -2.51 -10.56
C VAL A 365 -20.10 -2.83 -11.89
N VAL A 366 -20.01 -4.12 -12.16
CA VAL A 366 -19.43 -4.65 -13.39
C VAL A 366 -20.51 -4.74 -14.46
N PHE A 367 -20.15 -4.36 -15.68
CA PHE A 367 -20.96 -4.50 -16.86
C PHE A 367 -20.15 -5.08 -18.02
N LEU A 368 -20.83 -5.63 -19.02
CA LEU A 368 -20.20 -6.10 -20.24
C LEU A 368 -20.27 -5.01 -21.30
N LEU A 369 -19.17 -4.81 -22.00
CA LEU A 369 -19.11 -4.03 -23.21
C LEU A 369 -18.94 -4.99 -24.39
N VAL A 370 -19.85 -4.91 -25.35
CA VAL A 370 -19.95 -5.82 -26.49
C VAL A 370 -19.75 -5.04 -27.78
N ARG A 371 -18.88 -5.55 -28.66
CA ARG A 371 -18.66 -5.01 -30.00
C ARG A 371 -19.02 -6.05 -31.06
N ASP A 372 -19.79 -5.63 -32.06
CA ASP A 372 -20.05 -6.35 -33.31
C ASP A 372 -19.87 -5.39 -34.50
N GLY A 373 -18.65 -5.37 -35.05
CA GLY A 373 -18.23 -4.46 -36.10
C GLY A 373 -18.17 -3.03 -35.58
N GLN A 374 -19.09 -2.20 -36.04
CA GLN A 374 -19.30 -0.83 -35.59
C GLN A 374 -20.36 -0.73 -34.47
N ASN A 375 -21.14 -1.79 -34.23
CA ASN A 375 -22.12 -1.79 -33.17
C ASN A 375 -21.44 -1.96 -31.81
N ILE A 376 -21.78 -1.10 -30.86
CA ILE A 376 -21.26 -1.15 -29.49
C ILE A 376 -22.43 -1.09 -28.52
N HIS A 377 -22.49 -2.08 -27.64
CA HIS A 377 -23.54 -2.26 -26.64
C HIS A 377 -22.93 -2.37 -25.25
N GLN A 378 -23.63 -1.82 -24.27
CA GLN A 378 -23.34 -2.02 -22.87
C GLN A 378 -24.45 -2.85 -22.24
N VAL A 379 -24.08 -3.89 -21.49
CA VAL A 379 -25.03 -4.84 -20.89
C VAL A 379 -24.83 -4.88 -19.38
N TYR A 380 -25.90 -4.58 -18.66
CA TYR A 380 -26.00 -4.75 -17.22
C TYR A 380 -26.85 -5.98 -16.91
N SER A 381 -26.44 -6.77 -15.92
CA SER A 381 -27.18 -7.93 -15.45
C SER A 381 -27.28 -7.89 -13.92
N SER A 382 -28.46 -8.20 -13.38
CA SER A 382 -28.72 -8.23 -11.94
C SER A 382 -28.01 -9.34 -11.16
N VAL A 383 -27.35 -10.29 -11.84
CA VAL A 383 -26.76 -11.43 -11.16
C VAL A 383 -25.40 -11.07 -10.55
N GLU A 384 -25.32 -11.22 -9.22
CA GLU A 384 -24.16 -10.97 -8.35
C GLU A 384 -22.84 -11.54 -8.85
N SER A 385 -22.87 -12.57 -9.72
CA SER A 385 -21.68 -13.21 -10.28
C SER A 385 -20.79 -12.30 -11.12
N HIS A 386 -21.34 -11.24 -11.71
CA HIS A 386 -20.53 -10.24 -12.43
C HIS A 386 -20.07 -9.11 -11.52
N LEU A 387 -20.88 -8.72 -10.53
CA LEU A 387 -20.70 -7.52 -9.71
C LEU A 387 -19.41 -7.51 -8.86
N GLY A 388 -18.81 -8.67 -8.58
CA GLY A 388 -17.59 -8.77 -7.77
C GLY A 388 -16.37 -9.42 -8.42
N ALA A 389 -16.50 -10.00 -9.62
CA ALA A 389 -15.42 -10.80 -10.21
C ALA A 389 -14.20 -9.92 -10.57
N SER A 390 -12.99 -10.40 -10.26
CA SER A 390 -11.71 -9.76 -10.62
C SER A 390 -11.46 -9.79 -12.14
N GLN A 391 -12.02 -10.79 -12.82
CA GLN A 391 -11.86 -11.09 -14.24
C GLN A 391 -13.09 -11.86 -14.77
N LEU A 392 -13.24 -11.94 -16.10
CA LEU A 392 -14.45 -12.48 -16.74
C LEU A 392 -14.53 -14.02 -16.69
N PHE A 393 -13.39 -14.70 -16.81
CA PHE A 393 -13.27 -16.15 -16.68
C PHE A 393 -11.98 -16.50 -15.92
N PRO A 394 -11.97 -17.62 -15.18
CA PRO A 394 -10.88 -17.93 -14.26
C PRO A 394 -9.57 -18.23 -14.98
N SER A 395 -8.45 -17.89 -14.35
CA SER A 395 -7.10 -18.28 -14.78
C SER A 395 -6.74 -19.67 -14.23
N ALA A 396 -5.75 -20.32 -14.86
CA ALA A 396 -5.22 -21.59 -14.34
C ALA A 396 -4.71 -21.43 -12.89
N SER A 397 -4.07 -20.30 -12.58
CA SER A 397 -3.58 -19.97 -11.24
C SER A 397 -4.70 -19.77 -10.22
N GLU A 398 -5.84 -19.15 -10.57
CA GLU A 398 -6.98 -19.00 -9.67
C GLU A 398 -7.63 -20.36 -9.37
N GLN A 399 -7.74 -21.24 -10.38
CA GLN A 399 -8.23 -22.61 -10.20
C GLN A 399 -7.35 -23.41 -9.24
N GLU A 400 -6.03 -23.33 -9.40
CA GLU A 400 -5.08 -24.03 -8.53
C GLU A 400 -4.99 -23.42 -7.12
N ALA A 401 -5.09 -22.09 -6.99
CA ALA A 401 -5.01 -21.39 -5.70
C ALA A 401 -6.10 -21.82 -4.71
N HIS A 402 -7.27 -22.25 -5.20
CA HIS A 402 -8.31 -22.78 -4.33
C HIS A 402 -7.87 -24.04 -3.58
N PHE A 403 -6.96 -24.83 -4.14
CA PHE A 403 -6.41 -26.03 -3.53
C PHE A 403 -5.01 -25.82 -2.93
N GLN A 404 -4.62 -24.57 -2.68
CA GLN A 404 -3.39 -24.23 -1.95
C GLN A 404 -3.72 -23.65 -0.57
N GLY A 405 -3.01 -24.15 0.45
CA GLY A 405 -3.01 -23.61 1.82
C GLY A 405 -2.25 -22.28 1.90
N ILE A 406 -2.44 -21.55 3.00
CA ILE A 406 -1.74 -20.27 3.27
C ILE A 406 -0.22 -20.48 3.30
N ASP A 407 0.22 -21.68 3.68
CA ASP A 407 1.63 -22.10 3.73
C ASP A 407 2.16 -22.63 2.38
N GLY A 408 1.35 -22.59 1.31
CA GLY A 408 1.68 -23.09 -0.02
C GLY A 408 1.55 -24.61 -0.20
N SER A 409 1.04 -25.33 0.80
CA SER A 409 0.77 -26.78 0.71
C SER A 409 -0.44 -27.07 -0.19
N THR A 410 -0.35 -28.11 -1.02
CA THR A 410 -1.49 -28.56 -1.83
C THR A 410 -2.47 -29.34 -0.97
N ILE A 411 -3.72 -28.87 -0.93
CA ILE A 411 -4.85 -29.52 -0.26
C ILE A 411 -5.28 -30.71 -1.11
N LYS A 412 -5.18 -31.91 -0.54
CA LYS A 412 -5.53 -33.16 -1.21
C LYS A 412 -6.97 -33.55 -0.89
N PHE A 413 -7.48 -34.55 -1.62
CA PHE A 413 -8.78 -35.14 -1.33
C PHE A 413 -8.88 -35.65 0.12
N GLU A 414 -7.79 -36.18 0.66
CA GLU A 414 -7.73 -36.67 2.05
C GLU A 414 -7.82 -35.56 3.10
N ASP A 415 -7.89 -34.28 2.72
CA ASP A 415 -8.00 -33.17 3.67
C ASP A 415 -9.47 -32.77 3.92
N VAL A 416 -9.78 -32.49 5.18
CA VAL A 416 -11.12 -32.06 5.61
C VAL A 416 -11.53 -30.71 5.00
N SER A 417 -10.57 -29.84 4.69
CA SER A 417 -10.79 -28.54 4.04
C SER A 417 -11.13 -28.65 2.54
N TYR A 418 -10.95 -29.83 1.93
CA TYR A 418 -11.19 -30.06 0.50
C TYR A 418 -12.63 -29.72 0.09
N THR A 419 -13.62 -30.08 0.92
CA THR A 419 -15.04 -29.87 0.59
C THR A 419 -15.41 -28.39 0.50
N ASP A 420 -14.87 -27.53 1.37
CA ASP A 420 -15.11 -26.09 1.30
C ASP A 420 -14.44 -25.45 0.08
N ARG A 421 -13.23 -25.90 -0.26
CA ARG A 421 -12.52 -25.45 -1.46
C ARG A 421 -13.21 -25.91 -2.74
N LEU A 422 -13.74 -27.13 -2.76
CA LEU A 422 -14.57 -27.64 -3.85
C LEU A 422 -15.84 -26.80 -4.02
N LYS A 423 -16.53 -26.43 -2.92
CA LYS A 423 -17.68 -25.52 -2.98
C LYS A 423 -17.32 -24.16 -3.58
N GLN A 424 -16.17 -23.59 -3.21
CA GLN A 424 -15.68 -22.34 -3.81
C GLN A 424 -15.37 -22.49 -5.31
N HIS A 425 -14.75 -23.59 -5.70
CA HIS A 425 -14.48 -23.92 -7.09
C HIS A 425 -15.79 -24.10 -7.90
N ASP A 426 -16.79 -24.78 -7.34
CA ASP A 426 -18.10 -24.98 -7.97
C ASP A 426 -18.85 -23.65 -8.14
N LEU A 427 -18.76 -22.73 -7.18
CA LEU A 427 -19.30 -21.38 -7.31
C LEU A 427 -18.63 -20.63 -8.47
N MET A 428 -17.31 -20.72 -8.61
CA MET A 428 -16.58 -20.12 -9.72
C MET A 428 -16.98 -20.73 -11.08
N ALA A 429 -17.13 -22.06 -11.16
CA ALA A 429 -17.62 -22.74 -12.35
C ALA A 429 -19.07 -22.34 -12.68
N LEU A 430 -19.91 -22.17 -11.66
CA LEU A 430 -21.28 -21.66 -11.81
C LEU A 430 -21.28 -20.23 -12.35
N HIS A 431 -20.35 -19.36 -11.92
CA HIS A 431 -20.22 -18.00 -12.44
C HIS A 431 -19.91 -17.99 -13.94
N TYR A 432 -18.94 -18.79 -14.37
CA TYR A 432 -18.60 -18.89 -15.80
C TYR A 432 -19.75 -19.50 -16.63
N ARG A 433 -20.45 -20.51 -16.10
CA ARG A 433 -21.65 -21.06 -16.76
C ARG A 433 -22.76 -20.01 -16.90
N ARG A 434 -23.03 -19.23 -15.85
CA ARG A 434 -24.02 -18.14 -15.87
C ARG A 434 -23.65 -17.07 -16.90
N PHE A 435 -22.38 -16.72 -17.03
CA PHE A 435 -21.88 -15.85 -18.11
C PHE A 435 -22.23 -16.40 -19.50
N LEU A 436 -21.89 -17.67 -19.77
CA LEU A 436 -22.18 -18.32 -21.05
C LEU A 436 -23.68 -18.38 -21.36
N ILE A 437 -24.52 -18.62 -20.34
CA ILE A 437 -25.97 -18.62 -20.47
C ILE A 437 -26.49 -17.21 -20.81
N LEU A 438 -25.97 -16.17 -20.15
CA LEU A 438 -26.31 -14.78 -20.43
C LEU A 438 -26.00 -14.43 -21.88
N ILE A 439 -24.77 -14.67 -22.36
CA ILE A 439 -24.41 -14.34 -23.75
C ILE A 439 -25.18 -15.18 -24.76
N CYS A 440 -25.50 -16.44 -24.46
CA CYS A 440 -26.35 -17.27 -25.31
C CYS A 440 -27.76 -16.69 -25.43
N GLY A 441 -28.35 -16.27 -24.30
CA GLY A 441 -29.66 -15.59 -24.30
C GLY A 441 -29.65 -14.26 -25.04
N LEU A 442 -28.58 -13.47 -24.92
CA LEU A 442 -28.40 -12.21 -25.65
C LEU A 442 -28.29 -12.43 -27.16
N ASP A 443 -27.57 -13.45 -27.60
CA ASP A 443 -27.44 -13.78 -29.03
C ASP A 443 -28.77 -14.27 -29.62
N HIS A 444 -29.43 -15.23 -28.97
CA HIS A 444 -30.66 -15.81 -29.50
C HIS A 444 -31.83 -14.81 -29.53
N ARG A 445 -31.91 -13.90 -28.56
CA ARG A 445 -33.03 -12.94 -28.48
C ARG A 445 -32.77 -11.64 -29.24
N LEU A 446 -31.54 -11.13 -29.18
CA LEU A 446 -31.20 -9.78 -29.66
C LEU A 446 -30.16 -9.79 -30.79
N LYS A 447 -29.54 -10.93 -31.09
CA LYS A 447 -28.48 -11.05 -32.11
C LYS A 447 -27.35 -10.03 -31.92
N LEU A 448 -26.97 -9.81 -30.66
CA LEU A 448 -25.99 -8.80 -30.24
C LEU A 448 -24.57 -9.01 -30.79
N PHE A 449 -24.22 -10.22 -31.23
CA PHE A 449 -22.89 -10.55 -31.74
C PHE A 449 -22.85 -10.74 -33.26
N GLY A 450 -23.94 -10.45 -33.97
CA GLY A 450 -24.05 -10.68 -35.41
C GLY A 450 -24.03 -12.18 -35.77
N ASP A 451 -23.80 -12.48 -37.05
CA ASP A 451 -23.79 -13.85 -37.55
C ASP A 451 -22.36 -14.39 -37.65
N PHE A 452 -21.90 -15.11 -36.62
CA PHE A 452 -20.55 -15.71 -36.56
C PHE A 452 -20.54 -17.25 -36.62
N TYR A 453 -21.72 -17.87 -36.64
CA TYR A 453 -21.92 -19.31 -36.73
C TYR A 453 -23.18 -19.62 -37.56
N ASP A 454 -23.30 -20.85 -38.07
CA ASP A 454 -24.48 -21.26 -38.85
C ASP A 454 -25.68 -21.48 -37.92
N THR A 455 -26.84 -20.90 -38.26
CA THR A 455 -28.06 -21.03 -37.45
C THR A 455 -28.63 -22.45 -37.41
N ASN A 456 -28.20 -23.33 -38.31
CA ASN A 456 -28.57 -24.75 -38.32
C ASN A 456 -27.71 -25.63 -37.39
N THR A 457 -26.75 -25.05 -36.66
CA THR A 457 -25.85 -25.84 -35.82
C THR A 457 -26.56 -26.26 -34.52
N PRO A 458 -26.64 -27.56 -34.17
CA PRO A 458 -27.38 -28.03 -32.97
C PRO A 458 -26.68 -27.74 -31.63
N TYR A 459 -25.49 -27.12 -31.65
CA TYR A 459 -24.66 -26.91 -30.48
C TYR A 459 -24.98 -25.59 -29.77
N SER A 460 -25.14 -25.65 -28.45
CA SER A 460 -25.33 -24.50 -27.55
C SER A 460 -23.98 -23.91 -27.13
N PHE A 461 -23.91 -22.60 -26.84
CA PHE A 461 -22.68 -21.93 -26.37
C PHE A 461 -22.02 -22.60 -25.15
N LEU A 462 -22.77 -23.44 -24.42
CA LEU A 462 -22.27 -24.22 -23.29
C LEU A 462 -21.41 -25.44 -23.68
N SER A 463 -21.46 -25.90 -24.93
CA SER A 463 -20.65 -27.03 -25.37
C SER A 463 -19.22 -26.62 -25.70
N LEU A 464 -18.26 -27.46 -25.32
CA LEU A 464 -16.85 -27.21 -25.56
C LEU A 464 -16.52 -27.17 -27.07
N GLU A 465 -17.10 -28.08 -27.85
CA GLU A 465 -16.92 -28.14 -29.31
C GLU A 465 -17.33 -26.84 -30.02
N PHE A 466 -18.39 -26.18 -29.52
CA PHE A 466 -18.83 -24.89 -30.07
C PHE A 466 -17.85 -23.78 -29.69
N GLN A 467 -17.43 -23.75 -28.42
CA GLN A 467 -16.48 -22.76 -27.92
C GLN A 467 -15.14 -22.85 -28.65
N GLU A 468 -14.57 -24.05 -28.83
CA GLU A 468 -13.28 -24.23 -29.52
C GLU A 468 -13.32 -23.78 -30.99
N ARG A 469 -14.50 -23.86 -31.64
CA ARG A 469 -14.65 -23.52 -33.06
C ARG A 469 -14.97 -22.05 -33.30
N TYR A 470 -15.79 -21.44 -32.44
CA TYR A 470 -16.37 -20.11 -32.68
C TYR A 470 -15.94 -19.06 -31.66
N PHE A 471 -15.37 -19.45 -30.51
CA PHE A 471 -14.90 -18.51 -29.50
C PHE A 471 -13.37 -18.45 -29.49
N GLN A 472 -12.85 -17.28 -29.14
CA GLN A 472 -11.44 -17.09 -28.86
C GLN A 472 -11.28 -16.43 -27.49
N PHE A 473 -10.80 -17.20 -26.51
CA PHE A 473 -10.53 -16.69 -25.17
C PHE A 473 -9.16 -16.00 -25.14
N LEU A 474 -9.15 -14.71 -24.81
CA LEU A 474 -7.93 -13.93 -24.70
C LEU A 474 -7.52 -13.84 -23.22
N HIS A 475 -6.45 -14.55 -22.88
CA HIS A 475 -5.86 -14.65 -21.54
C HIS A 475 -4.92 -13.47 -21.22
N ASP A 476 -5.41 -12.23 -21.37
CA ASP A 476 -4.60 -11.02 -21.22
C ASP A 476 -4.27 -10.67 -19.75
N LYS A 477 -4.92 -11.32 -18.78
CA LYS A 477 -4.65 -11.12 -17.36
C LYS A 477 -3.56 -12.03 -16.82
N ASP A 478 -3.60 -13.32 -17.15
CA ASP A 478 -2.60 -14.30 -16.71
C ASP A 478 -1.42 -14.46 -17.70
N GLY A 479 -1.59 -14.01 -18.95
CA GLY A 479 -0.56 -14.06 -19.99
C GLY A 479 -0.44 -15.41 -20.70
N SER A 480 -1.33 -16.37 -20.41
CA SER A 480 -1.29 -17.72 -20.97
C SER A 480 -1.49 -17.68 -22.49
N GLY A 481 -0.60 -18.31 -23.25
CA GLY A 481 -0.69 -18.33 -24.71
C GLY A 481 -0.35 -17.00 -25.40
N LEU A 482 0.03 -15.95 -24.66
CA LEU A 482 0.57 -14.71 -25.22
C LEU A 482 2.09 -14.81 -25.36
N LEU A 483 2.63 -14.31 -26.47
CA LEU A 483 4.07 -14.17 -26.64
C LEU A 483 4.58 -13.13 -25.63
N GLY A 484 5.31 -13.59 -24.61
CA GLY A 484 5.94 -12.72 -23.63
C GLY A 484 6.96 -11.80 -24.30
N MET A 485 6.62 -10.53 -24.47
CA MET A 485 7.60 -9.51 -24.80
C MET A 485 8.38 -9.20 -23.53
N ALA A 486 9.68 -9.55 -23.50
CA ALA A 486 10.57 -9.10 -22.44
C ALA A 486 10.50 -7.57 -22.38
N GLU A 487 10.02 -7.03 -21.27
CA GLU A 487 9.79 -5.59 -21.13
C GLU A 487 11.17 -4.92 -20.99
N THR A 488 11.64 -4.30 -22.07
CA THR A 488 12.98 -3.69 -22.15
C THR A 488 13.04 -2.30 -21.53
N ARG A 489 11.89 -1.68 -21.23
CA ARG A 489 11.79 -0.32 -20.69
C ARG A 489 11.64 -0.33 -19.16
N PRO A 490 12.19 0.70 -18.47
CA PRO A 490 12.10 0.81 -17.02
C PRO A 490 10.66 1.02 -16.53
N SER A 491 10.46 0.86 -15.21
CA SER A 491 9.19 1.21 -14.57
C SER A 491 8.93 2.73 -14.65
N LEU A 492 7.67 3.15 -14.53
CA LEU A 492 7.30 4.57 -14.51
C LEU A 492 8.07 5.34 -13.42
N GLN A 493 8.18 4.77 -12.21
CA GLN A 493 8.90 5.40 -11.11
C GLN A 493 10.39 5.56 -11.42
N SER A 494 11.03 4.48 -11.89
CA SER A 494 12.45 4.53 -12.26
C SER A 494 12.71 5.52 -13.40
N TYR A 495 11.78 5.65 -14.35
CA TYR A 495 11.84 6.63 -15.42
C TYR A 495 11.74 8.08 -14.90
N LEU A 496 10.78 8.35 -14.02
CA LEU A 496 10.62 9.67 -13.38
C LEU A 496 11.84 10.05 -12.53
N GLU A 497 12.37 9.11 -11.75
CA GLU A 497 13.59 9.30 -10.96
C GLU A 497 14.79 9.60 -11.87
N GLN A 498 14.93 8.87 -12.98
CA GLN A 498 15.98 9.13 -13.97
C GLN A 498 15.84 10.52 -14.60
N ALA A 499 14.65 10.90 -15.04
CA ALA A 499 14.39 12.23 -15.62
C ALA A 499 14.67 13.33 -14.60
N ASN A 500 14.14 13.23 -13.38
CA ASN A 500 14.30 14.24 -12.34
C ASN A 500 15.73 14.28 -11.74
N SER A 501 16.52 13.21 -11.85
CA SER A 501 17.95 13.24 -11.49
C SER A 501 18.78 14.23 -12.33
N CYS A 502 18.26 14.60 -13.52
CA CYS A 502 18.86 15.57 -14.42
C CYS A 502 18.65 17.03 -13.97
N LEU A 503 17.82 17.26 -12.94
CA LEU A 503 17.46 18.59 -12.48
C LEU A 503 18.69 19.39 -12.03
N GLN A 504 18.86 20.57 -12.62
CA GLN A 504 19.90 21.53 -12.25
C GLN A 504 19.44 22.97 -12.48
N SER A 505 20.24 23.92 -12.01
CA SER A 505 20.02 25.33 -12.36
C SER A 505 20.07 25.49 -13.88
N GLY A 506 19.04 26.11 -14.45
CA GLY A 506 18.87 26.26 -15.89
C GLY A 506 18.00 25.18 -16.55
N SER A 507 17.65 24.12 -15.82
CA SER A 507 16.78 23.08 -16.37
C SER A 507 15.36 23.58 -16.58
N ARG A 508 14.72 23.07 -17.64
CA ARG A 508 13.31 23.32 -17.92
C ARG A 508 12.48 22.28 -17.20
N VAL A 509 11.54 22.73 -16.41
CA VAL A 509 10.74 21.88 -15.54
C VAL A 509 9.28 22.17 -15.79
N MET A 510 8.51 21.14 -16.12
CA MET A 510 7.06 21.26 -16.05
C MET A 510 6.66 21.15 -14.57
N CYS A 511 5.84 22.08 -14.09
CA CYS A 511 5.40 22.15 -12.70
C CYS A 511 3.88 22.04 -12.62
N ASN A 512 3.40 21.26 -11.65
CA ASN A 512 2.01 21.21 -11.19
C ASN A 512 1.91 21.95 -9.86
N TRP A 513 1.40 23.18 -9.89
CA TRP A 513 1.47 24.07 -8.73
C TRP A 513 0.60 23.61 -7.56
N ASP A 514 -0.59 23.05 -7.81
CA ASP A 514 -1.48 22.54 -6.77
C ASP A 514 -0.84 21.36 -6.01
N SER A 515 -0.05 20.53 -6.70
CA SER A 515 0.68 19.44 -6.04
C SER A 515 1.99 19.91 -5.40
N LEU A 516 2.69 20.88 -6.00
CA LEU A 516 4.01 21.32 -5.53
C LEU A 516 3.94 22.25 -4.33
N MET A 517 2.98 23.17 -4.30
CA MET A 517 2.93 24.24 -3.31
C MET A 517 2.34 23.74 -1.99
N ASN A 518 3.19 23.70 -0.97
CA ASN A 518 2.82 23.40 0.41
C ASN A 518 3.60 24.33 1.37
N PRO A 519 3.34 24.31 2.68
CA PRO A 519 4.03 25.21 3.62
C PRO A 519 5.56 25.08 3.63
N VAL A 520 6.10 23.91 3.25
CA VAL A 520 7.54 23.64 3.21
C VAL A 520 8.16 24.14 1.91
N THR A 521 7.53 23.87 0.77
CA THR A 521 8.08 24.19 -0.56
C THR A 521 7.77 25.63 -0.97
N ALA A 522 6.63 26.19 -0.58
CA ALA A 522 6.13 27.49 -1.01
C ALA A 522 5.52 28.31 0.16
N PRO A 523 6.28 28.64 1.21
CA PRO A 523 5.79 29.38 2.38
C PRO A 523 5.25 30.78 2.05
N GLY A 524 5.60 31.33 0.89
CA GLY A 524 5.09 32.62 0.43
C GLY A 524 3.66 32.58 -0.12
N ALA A 525 3.16 31.40 -0.53
CA ALA A 525 1.83 31.19 -1.09
C ALA A 525 0.93 30.31 -0.20
N VAL A 526 1.53 29.49 0.67
CA VAL A 526 0.81 28.54 1.52
C VAL A 526 1.31 28.65 2.96
N GLN A 527 0.41 28.64 3.93
CA GLN A 527 0.73 28.71 5.35
C GLN A 527 0.11 27.52 6.09
N GLU A 528 0.79 27.02 7.13
CA GLU A 528 0.22 26.00 8.02
C GLU A 528 -1.07 26.49 8.69
N ASP A 529 -2.00 25.58 8.90
CA ASP A 529 -3.29 25.86 9.52
C ASP A 529 -3.77 24.63 10.30
N ASN A 530 -4.52 24.84 11.38
CA ASN A 530 -5.05 23.77 12.24
C ASN A 530 -6.33 23.13 11.69
N SER A 531 -6.66 23.39 10.42
CA SER A 531 -7.82 22.83 9.73
C SER A 531 -7.55 21.40 9.25
N TYR A 532 -8.60 20.71 8.79
CA TYR A 532 -8.52 19.34 8.29
C TYR A 532 -7.51 19.16 7.13
N SER A 533 -7.28 20.20 6.32
CA SER A 533 -6.27 20.18 5.25
C SER A 533 -4.83 20.33 5.74
N GLY A 534 -4.61 20.81 6.98
CA GLY A 534 -3.29 21.07 7.58
C GLY A 534 -2.60 22.34 7.07
N TYR A 535 -3.15 23.01 6.05
CA TYR A 535 -2.63 24.25 5.50
C TYR A 535 -3.71 25.06 4.76
N LYS A 536 -3.46 26.36 4.63
CA LYS A 536 -4.30 27.34 3.91
C LYS A 536 -3.54 28.03 2.78
N TRP A 537 -4.26 28.35 1.72
CA TRP A 537 -3.73 29.08 0.55
C TRP A 537 -3.84 30.59 0.78
N LEU A 538 -2.74 31.32 0.63
CA LEU A 538 -2.68 32.79 0.64
C LEU A 538 -2.90 33.37 -0.77
N GLY A 539 -2.68 32.56 -1.79
CA GLY A 539 -2.88 32.90 -3.20
C GLY A 539 -2.68 31.67 -4.08
N ARG A 540 -3.11 31.74 -5.34
CA ARG A 540 -2.95 30.65 -6.33
C ARG A 540 -2.44 31.15 -7.66
N THR A 541 -1.87 30.25 -8.44
CA THR A 541 -1.41 30.53 -9.81
C THR A 541 -2.60 30.57 -10.77
N HIS A 542 -2.47 31.32 -11.88
CA HIS A 542 -3.52 31.42 -12.91
C HIS A 542 -3.68 30.13 -13.72
N LYS A 543 -2.57 29.41 -13.92
CA LYS A 543 -2.53 28.10 -14.56
C LYS A 543 -2.02 27.09 -13.54
N ASN A 544 -2.54 25.88 -13.54
CA ASN A 544 -2.04 24.82 -12.63
C ASN A 544 -0.77 24.16 -13.19
N TYR A 545 -0.69 23.95 -14.51
CA TYR A 545 0.48 23.39 -15.18
C TYR A 545 1.23 24.48 -15.94
N GLU A 546 2.52 24.61 -15.66
CA GLU A 546 3.37 25.62 -16.32
C GLU A 546 4.82 25.14 -16.48
N PRO A 547 5.43 25.32 -17.67
CA PRO A 547 6.86 25.12 -17.86
C PRO A 547 7.64 26.32 -17.31
N VAL A 548 8.59 26.07 -16.41
CA VAL A 548 9.43 27.08 -15.76
C VAL A 548 10.90 26.70 -15.78
N ILE A 549 11.77 27.69 -15.59
CA ILE A 549 13.22 27.49 -15.54
C ILE A 549 13.65 27.42 -14.07
N ALA A 550 14.30 26.32 -13.70
CA ALA A 550 14.86 26.12 -12.38
C ALA A 550 16.12 26.99 -12.17
N PHE A 551 16.33 27.50 -10.97
CA PHE A 551 17.54 28.22 -10.58
C PHE A 551 18.06 27.75 -9.23
N ARG A 552 19.37 27.86 -9.02
CA ARG A 552 19.98 27.50 -7.73
C ARG A 552 19.89 28.66 -6.74
N GLN A 553 19.42 28.38 -5.53
CA GLN A 553 19.48 29.29 -4.40
C GLN A 553 20.15 28.58 -3.22
N GLY A 554 21.41 28.92 -2.96
CA GLY A 554 22.22 28.16 -2.00
C GLY A 554 22.49 26.74 -2.51
N ASP A 555 22.11 25.73 -1.73
CA ASP A 555 22.24 24.31 -2.11
C ASP A 555 20.97 23.78 -2.80
N ASP A 556 19.85 24.50 -2.70
CA ASP A 556 18.54 24.08 -3.20
C ASP A 556 18.29 24.55 -4.63
N ILE A 557 17.40 23.82 -5.30
CA ILE A 557 16.88 24.16 -6.63
C ILE A 557 15.45 24.67 -6.47
N CYS A 558 15.24 25.91 -6.90
CA CYS A 558 13.97 26.61 -6.79
C CYS A 558 13.43 27.02 -8.18
N VAL A 559 12.13 27.25 -8.25
CA VAL A 559 11.44 27.85 -9.40
C VAL A 559 10.60 29.05 -8.92
N ASN A 560 10.32 29.98 -9.82
CA ASN A 560 9.41 31.10 -9.53
C ASN A 560 8.05 30.79 -10.16
N ALA A 561 6.99 30.95 -9.37
CA ALA A 561 5.60 30.84 -9.81
C ALA A 561 4.92 32.20 -9.67
N THR A 562 4.16 32.61 -10.68
CA THR A 562 3.35 33.83 -10.59
C THR A 562 2.04 33.52 -9.89
N VAL A 563 1.89 34.02 -8.66
CA VAL A 563 0.77 33.73 -7.77
C VAL A 563 -0.05 34.99 -7.56
N ASN A 564 -1.37 34.89 -7.75
CA ASN A 564 -2.32 35.93 -7.38
C ASN A 564 -2.67 35.79 -5.89
N ARG A 565 -2.40 36.83 -5.10
CA ARG A 565 -2.70 36.84 -3.66
C ARG A 565 -4.17 37.16 -3.42
N TYR A 566 -4.89 36.29 -2.70
CA TYR A 566 -6.32 36.46 -2.43
C TYR A 566 -6.67 37.73 -1.64
N SER A 567 -5.81 38.17 -0.72
CA SER A 567 -6.10 39.33 0.13
C SER A 567 -5.96 40.68 -0.58
N THR A 568 -5.10 40.76 -1.60
CA THR A 568 -4.78 42.03 -2.28
C THR A 568 -5.14 42.03 -3.76
N ASP A 569 -5.53 40.86 -4.30
CA ASP A 569 -5.73 40.62 -5.74
C ASP A 569 -4.58 41.17 -6.60
N ARG A 570 -3.35 40.83 -6.19
CA ARG A 570 -2.12 41.25 -6.88
C ARG A 570 -1.24 40.05 -7.13
N ASP A 571 -0.65 40.04 -8.31
CA ASP A 571 0.30 39.02 -8.72
C ASP A 571 1.67 39.30 -8.09
N PHE A 572 2.28 38.26 -7.55
CA PHE A 572 3.65 38.29 -7.05
C PHE A 572 4.36 36.99 -7.42
N ASN A 573 5.68 37.07 -7.56
CA ASN A 573 6.50 35.88 -7.82
C ASN A 573 6.79 35.15 -6.51
N CYS A 574 6.14 34.01 -6.31
CA CYS A 574 6.39 33.10 -5.21
C CYS A 574 7.55 32.17 -5.57
N LYS A 575 8.46 31.94 -4.63
CA LYS A 575 9.54 30.98 -4.78
C LYS A 575 9.06 29.61 -4.30
N VAL A 576 9.23 28.59 -5.14
CA VAL A 576 8.89 27.20 -4.83
C VAL A 576 10.16 26.37 -4.84
N ASN A 577 10.48 25.71 -3.74
CA ASN A 577 11.67 24.88 -3.59
C ASN A 577 11.38 23.43 -4.04
N LEU A 578 12.00 23.00 -5.13
CA LEU A 578 11.83 21.64 -5.67
C LEU A 578 12.66 20.60 -4.90
N SER A 579 13.78 21.01 -4.31
CA SER A 579 14.66 20.10 -3.54
C SER A 579 14.04 19.63 -2.24
N LEU A 580 13.13 20.42 -1.66
CA LEU A 580 12.38 20.07 -0.45
C LEU A 580 11.08 19.30 -0.75
N PHE A 581 10.69 19.18 -2.02
CA PHE A 581 9.46 18.49 -2.38
C PHE A 581 9.60 16.99 -2.11
N LYS A 582 8.59 16.44 -1.44
CA LYS A 582 8.43 15.00 -1.23
C LYS A 582 7.10 14.59 -1.85
N GLU A 583 7.14 13.59 -2.70
CA GLU A 583 5.93 13.05 -3.30
C GLU A 583 5.00 12.49 -2.22
N SER A 584 3.71 12.82 -2.36
CA SER A 584 2.66 12.31 -1.48
C SER A 584 2.42 10.83 -1.79
N SER A 585 2.27 10.01 -0.74
CA SER A 585 1.90 8.59 -0.86
C SER A 585 0.38 8.36 -0.99
N ARG A 586 -0.42 9.43 -1.10
CA ARG A 586 -1.89 9.31 -1.23
C ARG A 586 -2.28 8.85 -2.64
N ASN A 587 -3.38 8.08 -2.73
CA ASN A 587 -3.87 7.50 -3.98
C ASN A 587 -4.38 8.54 -5.00
N ASP A 588 -4.66 9.77 -4.57
CA ASP A 588 -5.10 10.91 -5.38
C ASP A 588 -3.95 11.88 -5.71
N ALA A 589 -2.72 11.55 -5.33
CA ALA A 589 -1.57 12.40 -5.59
C ALA A 589 -1.35 12.56 -7.10
N GLU A 590 -1.04 13.79 -7.52
CA GLU A 590 -0.57 14.10 -8.86
C GLU A 590 0.96 14.26 -8.86
N LEU A 591 1.58 14.08 -10.02
CA LEU A 591 3.00 14.34 -10.21
C LEU A 591 3.27 15.84 -10.03
N GLY A 592 4.16 16.17 -9.11
CA GLY A 592 4.49 17.56 -8.79
C GLY A 592 5.31 18.23 -9.90
N PHE A 593 6.37 17.60 -10.37
CA PHE A 593 7.22 18.17 -11.42
C PHE A 593 7.93 17.13 -12.26
N LEU A 594 8.37 17.57 -13.44
CA LEU A 594 9.14 16.74 -14.38
C LEU A 594 10.19 17.58 -15.09
N CYS A 595 11.45 17.14 -15.00
CA CYS A 595 12.54 17.74 -15.77
C CYS A 595 12.40 17.35 -17.25
N MET A 596 12.21 18.33 -18.12
CA MET A 596 11.87 18.13 -19.54
C MET A 596 13.10 18.01 -20.45
N ASP A 597 14.31 18.14 -19.92
CA ASP A 597 15.52 18.28 -20.73
C ASP A 597 15.92 16.99 -21.46
N THR A 598 15.64 15.82 -20.89
CA THR A 598 16.01 14.51 -21.48
C THR A 598 14.84 13.74 -22.04
N ILE A 599 13.63 14.27 -21.89
CA ILE A 599 12.39 13.56 -22.18
C ILE A 599 12.04 13.64 -23.66
N LYS A 600 11.67 12.49 -24.22
CA LYS A 600 11.22 12.37 -25.60
C LYS A 600 9.70 12.24 -25.67
N ALA A 601 9.09 12.86 -26.68
CA ALA A 601 7.65 12.79 -26.91
C ALA A 601 7.17 11.34 -27.06
N GLU A 602 7.95 10.53 -27.78
CA GLU A 602 7.67 9.12 -28.07
C GLU A 602 7.70 8.25 -26.79
N GLU A 603 8.47 8.66 -25.78
CA GLU A 603 8.52 7.97 -24.48
C GLU A 603 7.27 8.27 -23.65
N LEU A 604 6.86 9.54 -23.57
CA LEU A 604 5.66 9.93 -22.84
C LEU A 604 4.41 9.28 -23.43
N GLU A 605 4.28 9.28 -24.76
CA GLU A 605 3.19 8.59 -25.47
C GLU A 605 3.15 7.10 -25.14
N TRP A 606 4.31 6.45 -25.12
CA TRP A 606 4.40 5.03 -24.77
C TRP A 606 3.87 4.77 -23.35
N TYR A 607 4.27 5.58 -22.36
CA TYR A 607 3.77 5.43 -20.98
C TYR A 607 2.27 5.69 -20.87
N ILE A 608 1.75 6.73 -21.53
CA ILE A 608 0.31 7.06 -21.56
C ILE A 608 -0.50 5.87 -22.11
N HIS A 609 -0.06 5.29 -23.23
CA HIS A 609 -0.79 4.20 -23.88
C HIS A 609 -0.54 2.83 -23.26
N ARG A 610 0.35 2.69 -22.27
CA ARG A 610 0.63 1.38 -21.66
C ARG A 610 -0.34 1.07 -20.51
N ARG A 611 -1.27 0.14 -20.75
CA ARG A 611 -2.31 -0.28 -19.78
C ARG A 611 -1.77 -0.63 -18.38
N LYS A 612 -0.59 -1.26 -18.29
CA LYS A 612 0.06 -1.65 -17.03
C LYS A 612 0.19 -0.51 -16.02
N PHE A 613 0.38 0.72 -16.48
CA PHE A 613 0.59 1.89 -15.61
C PHE A 613 -0.66 2.73 -15.39
N ARG A 614 -1.79 2.44 -16.06
CA ARG A 614 -2.99 3.30 -16.02
C ARG A 614 -3.77 3.24 -14.72
N SER A 615 -3.50 2.27 -13.84
CA SER A 615 -4.09 2.24 -12.49
C SER A 615 -3.84 3.54 -11.72
N ASN A 616 -2.70 4.19 -11.99
CA ASN A 616 -2.32 5.47 -11.38
C ASN A 616 -2.47 6.63 -12.38
N HIS A 617 -3.49 6.61 -13.25
CA HIS A 617 -3.63 7.59 -14.32
C HIS A 617 -3.71 9.05 -13.82
N LEU A 618 -4.37 9.31 -12.68
CA LEU A 618 -4.43 10.66 -12.09
C LEU A 618 -3.04 11.20 -11.78
N PHE A 619 -2.13 10.32 -11.36
CA PHE A 619 -0.80 10.71 -10.98
C PHE A 619 -0.03 11.35 -12.14
N TYR A 620 -0.06 10.75 -13.34
CA TYR A 620 0.86 11.16 -14.41
C TYR A 620 0.21 11.43 -15.77
N ILE A 621 -0.94 10.85 -16.13
CA ILE A 621 -1.41 10.92 -17.53
C ILE A 621 -1.72 12.36 -17.94
N ARG A 622 -2.49 13.09 -17.13
CA ARG A 622 -2.79 14.51 -17.38
C ARG A 622 -1.50 15.33 -17.49
N PHE A 623 -0.59 15.13 -16.53
CA PHE A 623 0.71 15.80 -16.53
C PHE A 623 1.51 15.50 -17.80
N PHE A 624 1.56 14.24 -18.23
CA PHE A 624 2.30 13.79 -19.41
C PHE A 624 1.67 14.35 -20.69
N LYS A 625 0.34 14.45 -20.79
CA LYS A 625 -0.32 15.13 -21.92
C LYS A 625 0.08 16.60 -22.01
N MET A 626 0.10 17.32 -20.88
CA MET A 626 0.53 18.73 -20.86
C MET A 626 2.01 18.88 -21.25
N ALA A 627 2.86 18.01 -20.71
CA ALA A 627 4.28 17.92 -21.06
C ALA A 627 4.50 17.60 -22.55
N LEU A 628 3.74 16.65 -23.10
CA LEU A 628 3.80 16.24 -24.50
C LEU A 628 3.37 17.37 -25.44
N ASN A 629 2.27 18.06 -25.12
CA ASN A 629 1.79 19.21 -25.89
C ASN A 629 2.84 20.32 -25.95
N TYR A 630 3.51 20.59 -24.82
CA TYR A 630 4.60 21.56 -24.77
C TYR A 630 5.82 21.12 -25.61
N ILE A 631 6.27 19.87 -25.49
CA ILE A 631 7.41 19.36 -26.28
C ILE A 631 7.09 19.41 -27.79
N ARG A 632 5.89 19.02 -28.19
CA ARG A 632 5.47 19.02 -29.60
C ARG A 632 5.43 20.44 -30.18
N ALA A 633 4.82 21.39 -29.46
CA ALA A 633 4.79 22.79 -29.87
C ALA A 633 6.20 23.39 -29.97
N GLU A 634 7.09 23.06 -29.03
CA GLU A 634 8.49 23.48 -29.09
C GLU A 634 9.21 22.87 -30.30
N ARG A 635 9.07 21.56 -30.55
CA ARG A 635 9.69 20.89 -31.72
C ARG A 635 9.22 21.50 -33.03
N GLU A 636 7.93 21.82 -33.16
CA GLU A 636 7.37 22.48 -34.34
C GLU A 636 7.97 23.86 -34.57
N ALA A 637 8.10 24.67 -33.52
CA ALA A 637 8.75 25.99 -33.60
C ALA A 637 10.25 25.90 -33.95
N GLU A 638 10.91 24.81 -33.56
CA GLU A 638 12.35 24.61 -33.75
C GLU A 638 12.75 23.91 -35.04
N GLU A 639 11.79 23.35 -35.75
CA GLU A 639 12.00 22.57 -36.97
C GLU A 639 12.86 23.32 -38.02
N PRO A 640 12.66 24.62 -38.31
CA PRO A 640 13.50 25.35 -39.26
C PRO A 640 14.98 25.36 -38.87
N TYR A 641 15.27 25.56 -37.58
CA TYR A 641 16.65 25.60 -37.08
C TYR A 641 17.28 24.22 -37.05
N ARG A 642 16.51 23.18 -36.73
CA ARG A 642 16.96 21.78 -36.79
C ARG A 642 17.31 21.35 -38.21
N GLN A 643 16.53 21.79 -39.19
CA GLN A 643 16.85 21.57 -40.61
C GLN A 643 18.15 22.26 -41.02
N MET A 644 18.39 23.50 -40.56
CA MET A 644 19.67 24.19 -40.81
C MET A 644 20.86 23.42 -40.23
N LEU A 645 20.76 22.90 -39.00
CA LEU A 645 21.81 22.10 -38.37
C LEU A 645 22.03 20.77 -39.10
N SER A 646 20.94 20.11 -39.51
CA SER A 646 21.00 18.88 -40.30
C SER A 646 21.64 19.10 -41.67
N GLN A 647 21.32 20.20 -42.34
CA GLN A 647 21.93 20.58 -43.61
C GLN A 647 23.41 20.90 -43.44
N ALA A 648 23.82 21.60 -42.37
CA ALA A 648 25.24 21.84 -42.08
C ALA A 648 26.04 20.53 -41.89
N LEU A 649 25.44 19.51 -41.25
CA LEU A 649 26.04 18.18 -41.13
C LEU A 649 26.12 17.45 -42.47
N ALA A 650 25.11 17.61 -43.33
CA ALA A 650 25.09 17.05 -44.67
C ALA A 650 26.16 17.67 -45.58
N ASP A 651 26.24 18.99 -45.61
CA ASP A 651 27.20 19.76 -46.40
C ASP A 651 28.65 19.50 -45.96
N GLY A 652 28.86 19.35 -44.65
CA GLY A 652 30.16 19.00 -44.08
C GLY A 652 30.54 17.51 -44.24
N ASN A 653 29.62 16.65 -44.68
CA ASN A 653 29.75 15.18 -44.67
C ASN A 653 30.18 14.64 -43.28
N ILE A 654 29.57 15.17 -42.22
CA ILE A 654 29.89 14.87 -40.82
C ILE A 654 28.84 13.94 -40.22
N GLY A 655 29.29 12.87 -39.55
CA GLY A 655 28.43 11.87 -38.90
C GLY A 655 27.68 10.95 -39.87
N GLN A 656 27.25 9.78 -39.38
CA GLN A 656 26.44 8.85 -40.17
C GLN A 656 25.01 9.41 -40.37
N PRO A 657 24.42 9.35 -41.58
CA PRO A 657 23.12 9.96 -41.88
C PRO A 657 21.98 9.55 -40.93
N ASN A 658 21.96 8.29 -40.51
CA ASN A 658 20.98 7.71 -39.59
C ASN A 658 21.10 8.20 -38.13
N LEU A 659 22.25 8.75 -37.72
CA LEU A 659 22.50 9.21 -36.35
C LEU A 659 22.43 10.74 -36.20
N ARG A 660 22.29 11.49 -37.30
CA ARG A 660 22.33 12.96 -37.28
C ARG A 660 21.24 13.59 -36.42
N SER A 661 20.01 13.05 -36.46
CA SER A 661 18.90 13.55 -35.65
C SER A 661 19.18 13.43 -34.15
N GLU A 662 19.66 12.27 -33.71
CA GLU A 662 20.01 12.02 -32.31
C GLU A 662 21.19 12.89 -31.83
N LEU A 663 22.18 13.12 -32.70
CA LEU A 663 23.29 14.04 -32.41
C LEU A 663 22.81 15.48 -32.21
N ILE A 664 21.88 15.94 -33.05
CA ILE A 664 21.26 17.27 -32.93
C ILE A 664 20.51 17.38 -31.60
N ASP A 665 19.71 16.38 -31.23
CA ASP A 665 19.01 16.37 -29.94
C ASP A 665 19.99 16.48 -28.76
N ARG A 666 21.03 15.65 -28.75
CA ARG A 666 22.06 15.68 -27.69
C ARG A 666 22.78 17.03 -27.60
N CYS A 667 23.07 17.65 -28.74
CA CYS A 667 23.70 18.97 -28.79
C CYS A 667 22.79 20.05 -28.21
N ILE A 668 21.53 20.08 -28.64
CA ILE A 668 20.55 21.08 -28.19
C ILE A 668 20.34 20.97 -26.66
N VAL A 669 20.16 19.75 -26.14
CA VAL A 669 19.96 19.52 -24.69
C VAL A 669 21.14 20.05 -23.88
N ALA A 670 22.37 19.74 -24.31
CA ALA A 670 23.57 20.20 -23.62
C ALA A 670 23.77 21.71 -23.70
N TRP A 671 23.48 22.31 -24.86
CA TRP A 671 23.54 23.75 -25.03
C TRP A 671 22.52 24.50 -24.16
N ARG A 672 21.27 24.01 -24.10
CA ARG A 672 20.21 24.57 -23.23
C ARG A 672 20.59 24.50 -21.77
N ALA A 673 21.12 23.36 -21.34
CA ALA A 673 21.55 23.15 -19.96
C ALA A 673 22.63 24.16 -19.51
N ASP A 674 23.55 24.55 -20.40
CA ASP A 674 24.58 25.57 -20.11
C ASP A 674 24.03 27.02 -20.19
N ASN A 675 23.05 27.26 -21.08
CA ASN A 675 22.46 28.57 -21.34
C ASN A 675 21.13 28.82 -20.61
N ARG A 676 20.94 28.19 -19.44
CA ARG A 676 19.76 28.39 -18.57
C ARG A 676 18.40 28.16 -19.25
N GLY A 677 18.31 27.18 -20.14
CA GLY A 677 17.05 26.81 -20.79
C GLY A 677 16.62 27.77 -21.91
N ALA A 678 17.54 28.57 -22.46
CA ALA A 678 17.27 29.44 -23.59
C ALA A 678 16.71 28.68 -24.81
N THR A 679 15.87 29.34 -25.60
CA THR A 679 15.28 28.75 -26.82
C THR A 679 16.33 28.56 -27.91
N LEU A 680 16.10 27.61 -28.83
CA LEU A 680 17.01 27.41 -29.97
C LEU A 680 17.06 28.63 -30.89
N GLU A 681 15.96 29.37 -31.03
CA GLU A 681 15.92 30.65 -31.74
C GLU A 681 16.90 31.68 -31.15
N ALA A 682 16.97 31.80 -29.82
CA ALA A 682 17.93 32.67 -29.15
C ALA A 682 19.38 32.24 -29.41
N ALA A 683 19.63 30.93 -29.55
CA ALA A 683 20.95 30.41 -29.92
C ALA A 683 21.33 30.82 -31.35
N MET A 684 20.43 30.58 -32.30
CA MET A 684 20.68 30.73 -33.74
C MET A 684 20.68 32.18 -34.19
N SER A 685 20.00 33.08 -33.47
CA SER A 685 20.03 34.53 -33.74
C SER A 685 21.38 35.17 -33.41
N THR A 686 22.24 34.53 -32.62
CA THR A 686 23.58 35.04 -32.29
C THR A 686 24.69 34.27 -32.98
N GLU A 687 25.68 34.97 -33.52
CA GLU A 687 26.85 34.33 -34.16
C GLU A 687 27.64 33.45 -33.18
N LYS A 688 27.67 33.83 -31.91
CA LYS A 688 28.34 33.06 -30.85
C LYS A 688 27.59 31.75 -30.57
N GLY A 689 26.27 31.79 -30.39
CA GLY A 689 25.46 30.60 -30.08
C GLY A 689 25.44 29.59 -31.23
N SER A 690 25.30 30.06 -32.47
CA SER A 690 25.35 29.18 -33.64
C SER A 690 26.71 28.49 -33.80
N LYS A 691 27.83 29.20 -33.56
CA LYS A 691 29.17 28.61 -33.55
C LYS A 691 29.37 27.58 -32.44
N GLU A 692 28.84 27.82 -31.24
CA GLU A 692 28.91 26.86 -30.13
C GLU A 692 28.20 25.56 -30.47
N LEU A 693 26.96 25.63 -31.00
CA LEU A 693 26.19 24.47 -31.45
C LEU A 693 26.92 23.68 -32.54
N LEU A 694 27.43 24.36 -33.58
CA LEU A 694 28.15 23.70 -34.67
C LEU A 694 29.46 23.05 -34.21
N ASN A 695 30.23 23.72 -33.35
CA ASN A 695 31.46 23.16 -32.78
C ASN A 695 31.17 21.93 -31.91
N GLN A 696 30.09 21.97 -31.12
CA GLN A 696 29.67 20.84 -30.32
C GLN A 696 29.26 19.67 -31.22
N LEU A 697 28.43 19.90 -32.25
CA LEU A 697 28.04 18.88 -33.22
C LEU A 697 29.24 18.23 -33.90
N TYR A 698 30.21 19.04 -34.33
CA TYR A 698 31.44 18.55 -34.95
C TYR A 698 32.23 17.60 -34.04
N MET A 699 32.33 17.94 -32.75
CA MET A 699 32.98 17.07 -31.76
C MET A 699 32.19 15.79 -31.48
N LEU A 700 30.86 15.85 -31.43
CA LEU A 700 30.00 14.69 -31.15
C LEU A 700 29.93 13.68 -32.29
N ALA A 701 30.00 14.13 -33.54
CA ALA A 701 29.79 13.26 -34.70
C ALA A 701 30.90 12.23 -34.93
N ASP A 702 32.16 12.53 -34.58
CA ASP A 702 33.29 11.56 -34.65
C ASP A 702 34.61 12.11 -34.08
N VAL A 703 34.80 13.43 -34.12
CA VAL A 703 36.11 14.07 -33.89
C VAL A 703 36.55 14.00 -32.42
N GLY A 704 35.62 14.15 -31.49
CA GLY A 704 35.92 14.06 -30.06
C GLY A 704 36.43 12.68 -29.65
N LEU A 705 35.85 11.61 -30.22
CA LEU A 705 36.29 10.23 -29.99
C LEU A 705 37.69 9.97 -30.58
N LYS A 706 38.01 10.54 -31.75
CA LYS A 706 39.36 10.46 -32.33
C LYS A 706 40.45 11.05 -31.45
N HIS A 707 40.12 12.02 -30.59
CA HIS A 707 41.05 12.60 -29.63
C HIS A 707 41.27 11.74 -28.38
N LEU A 708 40.48 10.69 -28.14
CA LEU A 708 40.53 9.87 -26.92
C LEU A 708 41.92 9.26 -26.64
N PRO A 709 42.64 8.64 -27.61
CA PRO A 709 43.97 8.11 -27.34
C PRO A 709 44.97 9.19 -26.91
N GLY A 710 44.91 10.35 -27.55
CA GLY A 710 45.74 11.51 -27.21
C GLY A 710 45.43 12.07 -25.83
N VAL A 711 44.14 12.16 -25.47
CA VAL A 711 43.71 12.61 -24.14
C VAL A 711 44.14 11.61 -23.07
N ARG A 712 43.99 10.30 -23.32
CA ARG A 712 44.44 9.27 -22.36
C ARG A 712 45.93 9.38 -22.09
N ASN A 713 46.75 9.46 -23.14
CA ASN A 713 48.20 9.64 -22.99
C ASN A 713 48.56 10.93 -22.24
N PHE A 714 47.86 12.03 -22.53
CA PHE A 714 48.06 13.30 -21.85
C PHE A 714 47.72 13.24 -20.35
N ILE A 715 46.59 12.64 -19.99
CA ILE A 715 46.16 12.48 -18.59
C ILE A 715 47.12 11.54 -17.85
N SER A 716 47.53 10.44 -18.47
CA SER A 716 48.53 9.53 -17.91
C SER A 716 49.90 10.18 -17.74
N SER A 717 50.31 11.08 -18.65
CA SER A 717 51.58 11.84 -18.50
C SER A 717 51.60 12.76 -17.29
N LYS A 718 50.43 13.13 -16.77
CA LYS A 718 50.27 13.90 -15.53
C LYS A 718 50.16 13.01 -14.28
N GLY A 719 50.20 11.69 -14.43
CA GLY A 719 50.09 10.73 -13.32
C GLY A 719 48.66 10.46 -12.87
N TYR A 720 47.66 10.74 -13.71
CA TYR A 720 46.25 10.49 -13.41
C TYR A 720 45.65 9.42 -14.33
N GLU A 721 44.54 8.82 -13.90
CA GLU A 721 43.74 7.88 -14.70
C GLU A 721 42.48 8.57 -15.24
N LEU A 722 42.20 8.39 -16.53
CA LEU A 722 41.03 8.98 -17.16
C LEU A 722 39.76 8.18 -16.79
N VAL A 723 38.82 8.83 -16.11
CA VAL A 723 37.55 8.24 -15.67
C VAL A 723 36.44 8.46 -16.70
N ARG A 724 36.32 9.69 -17.22
CA ARG A 724 35.30 10.07 -18.21
C ARG A 724 35.83 11.13 -19.16
N LEU A 725 35.51 11.02 -20.45
CA LEU A 725 35.71 12.05 -21.46
C LEU A 725 34.36 12.52 -21.98
N SER A 726 34.17 13.83 -22.04
CA SER A 726 32.91 14.46 -22.42
C SER A 726 33.14 15.74 -23.24
N VAL A 727 32.09 16.23 -23.90
CA VAL A 727 32.09 17.49 -24.67
C VAL A 727 31.10 18.44 -24.02
N ASN A 728 31.55 19.65 -23.68
CA ASN A 728 30.67 20.69 -23.14
C ASN A 728 29.85 21.39 -24.24
N ALA A 729 28.91 22.24 -23.84
CA ALA A 729 28.08 23.04 -24.77
C ALA A 729 28.87 23.93 -25.75
N SER A 730 30.10 24.32 -25.42
CA SER A 730 30.95 25.15 -26.29
C SER A 730 31.85 24.35 -27.24
N GLY A 731 31.71 23.01 -27.27
CA GLY A 731 32.50 22.12 -28.13
C GLY A 731 33.93 21.87 -27.66
N LYS A 732 34.24 22.11 -26.38
CA LYS A 732 35.54 21.77 -25.75
C LYS A 732 35.47 20.40 -25.08
N LEU A 733 36.60 19.69 -25.10
CA LEU A 733 36.74 18.42 -24.41
C LEU A 733 36.89 18.63 -22.90
N VAL A 734 36.18 17.85 -22.11
CA VAL A 734 36.24 17.84 -20.65
C VAL A 734 36.62 16.44 -20.19
N ALA A 735 37.79 16.35 -19.55
CA ALA A 735 38.32 15.11 -19.00
C ALA A 735 38.14 15.09 -17.48
N TYR A 736 37.52 14.02 -16.99
CA TYR A 736 37.47 13.67 -15.57
C TYR A 736 38.56 12.67 -15.28
N ALA A 737 39.42 12.99 -14.32
CA ALA A 737 40.55 12.14 -13.95
C ALA A 737 40.54 11.81 -12.46
N ALA A 738 40.89 10.56 -12.13
CA ALA A 738 41.02 10.11 -10.76
C ALA A 738 42.20 10.86 -10.11
N PRO A 739 42.01 11.46 -8.93
CA PRO A 739 43.09 12.12 -8.21
C PRO A 739 44.14 11.10 -7.77
N ALA A 740 45.38 11.54 -7.66
CA ALA A 740 46.44 10.69 -7.13
C ALA A 740 46.27 10.51 -5.61
N ASN A 741 46.75 9.39 -5.07
CA ASN A 741 46.56 9.06 -3.64
C ASN A 741 47.07 10.14 -2.68
N PHE A 742 48.10 10.91 -3.05
CA PHE A 742 48.64 11.99 -2.22
C PHE A 742 47.78 13.27 -2.23
N GLU A 743 46.89 13.44 -3.22
CA GLU A 743 45.95 14.57 -3.31
C GLU A 743 44.63 14.26 -2.56
N CYS A 744 44.39 12.98 -2.27
CA CYS A 744 43.20 12.51 -1.58
C CYS A 744 43.24 12.84 -0.08
N ASP A 745 42.43 13.83 0.33
CA ASP A 745 42.19 14.09 1.76
C ASP A 745 41.14 13.12 2.34
N ASN A 746 41.63 12.09 3.05
CA ASN A 746 40.84 11.02 3.67
C ASN A 746 40.70 11.16 5.20
N ARG A 747 41.05 12.31 5.81
CA ARG A 747 41.15 12.44 7.28
C ARG A 747 39.82 12.15 8.02
N MET A 748 38.74 12.86 7.72
CA MET A 748 37.42 12.69 8.38
C MET A 748 36.47 11.78 7.59
N GLU A 749 36.44 11.96 6.28
CA GLU A 749 35.63 11.20 5.35
C GLU A 749 36.49 10.92 4.11
N GLY A 750 36.20 9.78 3.46
CA GLY A 750 36.90 9.38 2.24
C GLY A 750 36.78 10.44 1.14
N HIS A 751 37.82 10.57 0.32
CA HIS A 751 37.84 11.54 -0.77
C HIS A 751 36.72 11.24 -1.79
N ALA A 752 35.93 12.26 -2.11
CA ALA A 752 34.74 12.17 -2.94
C ALA A 752 34.80 13.00 -4.24
N TRP A 753 35.94 13.65 -4.53
CA TRP A 753 36.09 14.52 -5.69
C TRP A 753 37.03 13.92 -6.74
N VAL A 754 36.85 14.34 -7.99
CA VAL A 754 37.71 14.01 -9.13
C VAL A 754 38.20 15.29 -9.80
N HIS A 755 39.31 15.22 -10.53
CA HIS A 755 39.78 16.37 -11.33
C HIS A 755 38.88 16.54 -12.54
N ARG A 756 38.28 17.71 -12.69
CA ARG A 756 37.59 18.12 -13.92
C ARG A 756 38.46 19.10 -14.69
N MET A 757 39.00 18.66 -15.82
CA MET A 757 39.90 19.43 -16.69
C MET A 757 39.22 19.78 -18.02
N VAL A 758 39.15 21.07 -18.34
CA VAL A 758 38.72 21.54 -19.67
C VAL A 758 39.94 21.64 -20.57
N LEU A 759 39.90 20.95 -21.71
CA LEU A 759 40.99 20.83 -22.66
C LEU A 759 40.73 21.71 -23.89
N ALA A 760 41.77 22.41 -24.34
CA ALA A 760 41.81 23.08 -25.63
C ALA A 760 42.75 22.34 -26.57
N THR A 761 42.31 22.15 -27.81
CA THR A 761 43.09 21.56 -28.90
C THR A 761 43.63 22.67 -29.79
N SER A 762 44.91 23.03 -29.65
CA SER A 762 45.59 23.96 -30.56
C SER A 762 46.66 23.22 -31.35
N ARG A 763 46.52 23.12 -32.69
CA ARG A 763 47.50 22.49 -33.60
C ARG A 763 47.99 21.10 -33.10
N ASN A 764 47.07 20.22 -32.72
CA ASN A 764 47.32 18.87 -32.18
C ASN A 764 48.02 18.80 -30.80
N VAL A 765 48.22 19.93 -30.12
CA VAL A 765 48.67 19.96 -28.72
C VAL A 765 47.47 20.14 -27.79
N LEU A 766 47.36 19.26 -26.79
CA LEU A 766 46.35 19.32 -25.74
C LEU A 766 46.86 20.18 -24.59
N ASN A 767 46.11 21.22 -24.25
CA ASN A 767 46.39 22.09 -23.10
C ASN A 767 45.20 22.15 -22.15
N VAL A 768 45.45 22.22 -20.85
CA VAL A 768 44.41 22.42 -19.84
C VAL A 768 44.13 23.92 -19.70
N THR A 769 42.91 24.35 -20.02
CA THR A 769 42.50 25.75 -19.84
C THR A 769 41.97 26.02 -18.43
N HIS A 770 41.33 25.02 -17.82
CA HIS A 770 40.73 25.14 -16.50
C HIS A 770 40.74 23.79 -15.80
N GLN A 771 41.15 23.75 -14.53
CA GLN A 771 41.16 22.56 -13.69
C GLN A 771 40.54 22.88 -12.33
N ARG A 772 39.66 22.01 -11.84
CA ARG A 772 39.10 22.09 -10.48
C ARG A 772 38.72 20.70 -9.97
N PHE A 773 38.58 20.57 -8.66
CA PHE A 773 37.91 19.42 -8.08
C PHE A 773 36.39 19.50 -8.29
N ALA A 774 35.77 18.39 -8.66
CA ALA A 774 34.33 18.29 -8.87
C ALA A 774 33.81 16.94 -8.37
N LYS A 775 32.57 16.93 -7.85
CA LYS A 775 31.87 15.67 -7.56
C LYS A 775 31.43 15.04 -8.88
N MET A 776 31.62 13.73 -9.00
CA MET A 776 31.21 13.01 -10.20
C MET A 776 29.72 12.66 -10.12
N LYS A 777 28.94 13.22 -11.05
CA LYS A 777 27.53 12.85 -11.23
C LYS A 777 27.43 11.72 -12.24
N HIS A 778 26.46 10.82 -12.03
CA HIS A 778 26.18 9.75 -13.00
C HIS A 778 25.77 10.35 -14.34
N PHE A 779 24.86 11.33 -14.33
CA PHE A 779 24.44 12.10 -15.51
C PHE A 779 24.66 13.60 -15.32
N LEU A 780 25.12 14.28 -16.37
CA LEU A 780 25.28 15.74 -16.39
C LEU A 780 24.78 16.28 -17.74
N PRO A 781 23.57 16.88 -17.81
CA PRO A 781 22.97 17.26 -19.09
C PRO A 781 23.81 18.25 -19.92
N ALA A 782 24.57 19.13 -19.27
CA ALA A 782 25.40 20.14 -19.93
C ALA A 782 26.66 19.59 -20.62
N GLU A 783 26.97 18.30 -20.40
CA GLU A 783 28.13 17.64 -20.97
C GLU A 783 27.73 16.32 -21.60
N ASN A 784 28.09 16.14 -22.87
CA ASN A 784 27.83 14.90 -23.58
C ASN A 784 29.00 13.93 -23.38
N THR A 785 28.75 12.82 -22.70
CA THR A 785 29.74 11.74 -22.58
C THR A 785 30.10 11.17 -23.95
N LEU A 786 31.41 11.04 -24.18
CA LEU A 786 32.00 10.29 -25.30
C LEU A 786 32.57 8.94 -24.86
N PHE A 787 33.18 8.88 -23.66
CA PHE A 787 33.78 7.68 -23.11
C PHE A 787 33.70 7.68 -21.58
N GLU A 788 33.45 6.50 -21.01
CA GLU A 788 33.44 6.23 -19.58
C GLU A 788 34.13 4.89 -19.29
N ASP A 789 34.88 4.85 -18.20
CA ASP A 789 35.39 3.61 -17.63
C ASP A 789 34.43 3.14 -16.53
N GLU A 790 33.67 2.06 -16.78
CA GLU A 790 32.58 1.61 -15.90
C GLU A 790 33.05 1.34 -14.46
N GLN A 791 34.26 0.80 -14.28
CA GLN A 791 34.79 0.45 -12.96
C GLN A 791 35.16 1.71 -12.17
N LEU A 792 35.83 2.66 -12.82
CA LEU A 792 36.22 3.92 -12.18
C LEU A 792 35.01 4.81 -11.93
N VAL A 793 34.03 4.86 -12.85
CA VAL A 793 32.78 5.59 -12.66
C VAL A 793 32.00 5.03 -11.47
N ALA A 794 31.87 3.70 -11.34
CA ALA A 794 31.22 3.09 -10.17
C ALA A 794 31.91 3.42 -8.85
N THR A 795 33.24 3.62 -8.88
CA THR A 795 34.04 3.98 -7.70
C THR A 795 33.84 5.44 -7.28
N TRP A 796 33.72 6.36 -8.23
CA TRP A 796 33.72 7.80 -7.95
C TRP A 796 32.34 8.46 -8.00
N SER A 797 31.40 7.90 -8.76
CA SER A 797 30.04 8.45 -8.85
C SER A 797 29.23 8.16 -7.58
N GLY A 798 28.41 9.13 -7.16
CA GLY A 798 27.48 8.94 -6.04
C GLY A 798 28.08 8.98 -4.63
N LYS A 799 29.40 9.21 -4.48
CA LYS A 799 30.01 9.43 -3.16
C LYS A 799 29.40 10.65 -2.46
N LYS A 800 28.84 10.43 -1.27
CA LYS A 800 28.26 11.48 -0.41
C LYS A 800 29.35 12.08 0.47
N THR A 801 29.27 13.39 0.69
CA THR A 801 30.17 14.15 1.58
C THR A 801 29.37 15.26 2.22
N ALA A 802 29.70 15.58 3.47
CA ALA A 802 29.09 16.70 4.19
C ALA A 802 29.56 18.08 3.71
N PHE A 803 30.65 18.14 2.93
CA PHE A 803 31.21 19.40 2.43
C PHE A 803 30.69 19.73 1.03
N LYS A 804 30.50 21.03 0.74
CA LYS A 804 30.03 21.48 -0.59
C LYS A 804 31.13 21.36 -1.63
N SER A 805 32.36 21.72 -1.27
CA SER A 805 33.54 21.69 -2.14
C SER A 805 34.79 21.16 -1.45
N PHE A 806 35.77 20.73 -2.25
CA PHE A 806 37.07 20.30 -1.70
C PHE A 806 37.80 21.48 -1.06
N GLU A 807 37.70 22.67 -1.65
CA GLU A 807 38.31 23.89 -1.11
C GLU A 807 37.72 24.28 0.24
N GLU A 808 36.41 24.11 0.42
CA GLU A 808 35.75 24.32 1.71
C GLU A 808 36.21 23.30 2.75
N LYS A 809 36.31 22.02 2.39
CA LYS A 809 36.88 20.98 3.27
C LYS A 809 38.29 21.38 3.71
N GLN A 810 39.16 21.79 2.79
CA GLN A 810 40.51 22.26 3.12
C GLN A 810 40.48 23.49 4.04
N ARG A 811 39.61 24.48 3.77
CA ARG A 811 39.47 25.66 4.64
C ARG A 811 39.09 25.30 6.07
N TYR A 812 38.19 24.34 6.27
CA TYR A 812 37.84 23.85 7.59
C TYR A 812 39.04 23.18 8.28
N PHE A 813 39.75 22.31 7.58
CA PHE A 813 40.94 21.66 8.15
C PHE A 813 42.09 22.62 8.41
N ASP A 814 42.34 23.59 7.54
CA ASP A 814 43.33 24.64 7.74
C ASP A 814 42.98 25.49 8.96
N THR A 815 41.69 25.72 9.20
CA THR A 815 41.20 26.38 10.42
C THR A 815 41.48 25.52 11.66
N CYS A 816 41.20 24.21 11.61
CA CYS A 816 41.51 23.30 12.72
C CYS A 816 43.02 23.19 13.00
N SER A 817 43.85 23.10 11.96
CA SER A 817 45.31 23.02 12.08
C SER A 817 45.91 24.33 12.63
N ARG A 818 45.40 25.48 12.20
CA ARG A 818 45.74 26.79 12.81
C ARG A 818 45.25 26.88 14.24
N GLY A 819 44.06 26.35 14.55
CA GLY A 819 43.50 26.27 15.89
C GLY A 819 44.40 25.51 16.86
N ALA A 820 45.02 24.40 16.45
CA ALA A 820 45.98 23.67 17.28
C ALA A 820 47.26 24.47 17.58
N GLN A 821 47.74 25.30 16.64
CA GLN A 821 48.85 26.24 16.89
C GLN A 821 48.42 27.40 17.80
N ALA A 822 47.20 27.93 17.61
CA ALA A 822 46.63 28.96 18.47
C ALA A 822 46.47 28.45 19.91
N LEU A 823 45.96 27.23 20.10
CA LEU A 823 45.85 26.56 21.42
C LEU A 823 47.22 26.37 22.11
N LYS A 824 48.31 26.14 21.35
CA LYS A 824 49.67 26.12 21.94
C LYS A 824 50.12 27.47 22.49
N GLN A 825 49.61 28.59 21.98
CA GLN A 825 49.90 29.91 22.54
C GLN A 825 49.26 30.08 23.93
N PHE A 826 48.08 29.48 24.15
CA PHE A 826 47.42 29.46 25.46
C PHE A 826 48.18 28.64 26.52
N LEU A 827 49.06 27.70 26.12
CA LEU A 827 49.95 27.02 27.08
C LEU A 827 51.08 27.94 27.62
N LYS A 828 51.25 29.14 27.07
CA LYS A 828 52.24 30.16 27.47
C LYS A 828 51.59 31.43 28.05
N LEU A 829 50.45 31.29 28.74
CA LEU A 829 49.69 32.41 29.35
C LEU A 829 50.48 33.24 30.40
N ASN A 830 51.64 32.77 30.86
CA ASN A 830 52.50 33.50 31.80
C ASN A 830 53.32 34.62 31.15
N ASP A 831 53.32 34.74 29.81
CA ASP A 831 53.96 35.86 29.09
C ASP A 831 52.95 37.02 28.92
N PRO A 832 53.20 38.21 29.52
CA PRO A 832 52.29 39.35 29.47
C PRO A 832 51.97 39.84 28.05
N VAL A 833 52.93 39.72 27.12
CA VAL A 833 52.77 40.20 25.74
C VAL A 833 51.83 39.27 24.97
N ILE A 834 51.97 37.96 25.17
CA ILE A 834 51.12 36.95 24.54
C ILE A 834 49.70 37.03 25.10
N TYR A 835 49.54 37.21 26.42
CA TYR A 835 48.24 37.42 27.05
C TYR A 835 47.49 38.63 26.49
N THR A 836 48.18 39.77 26.36
CA THR A 836 47.58 41.02 25.86
C THR A 836 47.10 40.88 24.41
N ASN A 837 47.88 40.20 23.57
CA ASN A 837 47.50 39.96 22.17
C ASN A 837 46.29 39.01 22.07
N LEU A 838 46.27 37.92 22.84
CA LEU A 838 45.14 36.99 22.89
C LEU A 838 43.86 37.65 23.41
N LEU A 839 43.96 38.54 24.40
CA LEU A 839 42.84 39.32 24.91
C LEU A 839 42.29 40.28 23.84
N GLY A 840 43.15 40.95 23.09
CA GLY A 840 42.75 41.81 21.97
C GLY A 840 41.99 41.06 20.88
N GLN A 841 42.49 39.89 20.48
CA GLN A 841 41.81 39.02 19.51
C GLN A 841 40.45 38.53 20.00
N TRP A 842 40.32 38.25 21.30
CA TRP A 842 39.03 37.87 21.89
C TRP A 842 38.03 39.03 21.85
N ILE A 843 38.47 40.26 22.16
CA ILE A 843 37.62 41.46 22.11
C ILE A 843 37.12 41.69 20.68
N GLU A 844 38.01 41.67 19.68
CA GLU A 844 37.63 41.84 18.27
C GLU A 844 36.63 40.74 17.82
N ALA A 845 36.86 39.49 18.22
CA ALA A 845 35.95 38.40 17.91
C ALA A 845 34.58 38.58 18.58
N TYR A 846 34.56 38.98 19.85
CA TYR A 846 33.33 39.27 20.59
C TYR A 846 32.54 40.43 19.97
N GLU A 847 33.22 41.50 19.54
CA GLU A 847 32.60 42.63 18.86
C GLU A 847 32.03 42.21 17.51
N SER A 848 32.80 41.51 16.66
CA SER A 848 32.33 41.08 15.33
C SER A 848 31.12 40.15 15.36
N ILE A 849 31.03 39.26 16.34
CA ILE A 849 29.88 38.34 16.50
C ILE A 849 28.63 39.11 16.95
N ASN A 850 28.79 40.17 17.73
CA ASN A 850 27.69 40.96 18.26
C ASN A 850 27.33 42.18 17.39
N GLU A 851 28.09 42.46 16.34
CA GLU A 851 27.88 43.62 15.46
C GLU A 851 26.55 43.55 14.67
N THR A 852 26.05 42.33 14.41
CA THR A 852 24.85 42.09 13.58
C THR A 852 23.76 41.28 14.29
N SER A 853 23.95 40.92 15.56
CA SER A 853 23.01 40.11 16.34
C SER A 853 22.12 40.98 17.24
N GLU A 854 20.80 40.76 17.24
CA GLU A 854 19.86 41.42 18.17
C GLU A 854 20.05 40.99 19.64
N TYR A 855 20.76 39.88 19.88
CA TYR A 855 21.05 39.33 21.20
C TYR A 855 22.56 39.18 21.41
N VAL A 856 23.04 39.48 22.62
CA VAL A 856 24.45 39.30 22.98
C VAL A 856 24.79 37.81 22.99
N GLN A 857 25.62 37.38 22.04
CA GLN A 857 26.17 36.04 21.98
C GLN A 857 27.54 36.01 22.66
N GLN A 858 27.73 35.03 23.55
CA GLN A 858 29.02 34.78 24.19
C GLN A 858 29.87 33.82 23.36
N VAL A 859 31.16 34.14 23.20
CA VAL A 859 32.14 33.27 22.54
C VAL A 859 32.31 31.99 23.36
N SER A 860 31.97 30.83 22.81
CA SER A 860 31.93 29.56 23.54
C SER A 860 33.30 28.90 23.79
N LEU A 861 34.42 29.56 23.50
CA LEU A 861 35.77 29.04 23.76
C LEU A 861 36.68 30.09 24.41
N MET A 862 37.11 29.77 25.65
CA MET A 862 38.17 30.32 26.50
C MET A 862 38.16 31.81 26.88
N ALA A 863 37.85 32.08 28.15
CA ALA A 863 38.29 33.26 28.88
C ALA A 863 39.73 33.04 29.41
N PRO A 864 40.69 33.97 29.21
CA PRO A 864 41.95 33.94 29.92
C PRO A 864 41.68 34.24 31.41
N VAL A 865 41.74 33.24 32.29
CA VAL A 865 41.61 33.48 33.73
C VAL A 865 42.98 33.94 34.26
N ALA A 866 42.99 35.14 34.84
CA ALA A 866 44.17 35.89 35.26
C ALA A 866 45.19 35.09 36.09
N VAL A 867 46.48 35.40 35.91
CA VAL A 867 47.53 35.03 36.87
C VAL A 867 47.47 36.00 38.04
N LYS A 868 47.12 35.49 39.23
CA LYS A 868 47.21 36.25 40.49
C LYS A 868 48.69 36.46 40.81
N SER A 869 49.21 37.67 40.62
CA SER A 869 50.50 38.08 41.19
C SER A 869 50.35 38.14 42.71
N GLU A 870 50.86 37.14 43.43
CA GLU A 870 51.24 37.35 44.82
C GLU A 870 52.58 38.10 44.83
N LYS A 871 52.67 39.10 45.72
CA LYS A 871 53.77 40.07 45.80
C LYS A 871 55.17 39.47 45.79
#